data_AF-A0A936CXE9-F1
#
_entry.id   AF-A0A936CXE9-F1
#
_cell.length_a   1.000
_cell.length_b   1.000
_cell.length_c   1.000
_cell.angle_alpha   90.00
_cell.angle_beta   90.00
_cell.angle_gamma   90.00
#
_symmetry.space_group_name_H-M   'P 1'
#
loop_
_entity.id
_entity.type
_entity.pdbx_description
1 polymer ?
#
loop_
_entity_poly.entity_id
_entity_poly.type
_entity_poly.pdbx_seq_one_letter_code
_entity_poly.pdbx_strand_id
1 'polypeptide(L)'
;MPCRLTFARLRAPVASTLAIPALMILALATAVAPVGAAEPLSPLAPEPGAAPWSGTYHSQQHRAREAESKARAGMRLQKAEASRPAGAAKAMSDYDVRWYGLVLDLNPTTRIVTGTTTVRAQVVNGPLTSLQLDFGSQMTASAARSAGVPASFTWNSGILAINLDRAYGTGEIVDVAIDYAGNPSSSGFGWNTYQGQPLIWTLSEPYGARIWWPCKDTATDKADSVSLDVTVPSNLIVASNGVLTGVSTPVAGKKTYHWRERYPIATYLVSLAIHPYAIINDVYYPQDGGTMPVTHYVLPSQLGAATAGYAVTVDMIEAFADAFGEYPFVAEKYGHAQFPWGGGMEHQTCSSMYYNNYDEYLIAHELGHQWFGDLVTCADFSHIWLNEGFATWLEAYWKEVRYGIASYHAEMAAARYLGAGTIFVENPNDFSAIFDYYLSYLKASWVPHMLRHVLGDEAFFAALKQYRDTHGFGAATTEQFQAVMESASGRDLAAFFQQWIYGEYFPRYDYSWRHEPAGAGWRVRLRIKQSQTNAGLFVMPLDVRIDTAGGPYTFVVQNDAPEQWYALEVPSAPTAVTLDPEDWVLCETRFLGVSDVPDAGLALGLEAAPNPFNPRTTVRFTLGEEGQVALAVHDAAGRLVAVLAGDRFAAGQHAVTWDGRDREGRAAASGTYFARLRAGDQTRTLALTLVR
;
A
#
# COMPACT_ATOMS: atom_id res chain seq x y z
N MET A 1 -10.25 34.62 -15.43
CA MET A 1 -11.56 34.81 -14.78
C MET A 1 -11.93 33.52 -14.05
N PRO A 2 -11.84 33.45 -12.71
CA PRO A 2 -12.26 32.28 -11.96
C PRO A 2 -13.53 32.57 -11.14
N CYS A 3 -14.40 31.57 -11.01
CA CYS A 3 -15.41 31.55 -9.96
C CYS A 3 -15.53 30.10 -9.47
N ARG A 4 -14.75 29.75 -8.44
CA ARG A 4 -14.98 28.57 -7.59
C ARG A 4 -15.79 29.07 -6.38
N LEU A 5 -17.00 28.57 -6.22
CA LEU A 5 -17.84 28.77 -5.04
C LEU A 5 -17.68 27.56 -4.13
N THR A 6 -16.92 27.71 -3.07
CA THR A 6 -16.89 26.80 -1.91
C THR A 6 -18.00 27.24 -0.95
N PHE A 7 -18.99 26.39 -0.71
CA PHE A 7 -19.97 26.59 0.36
C PHE A 7 -19.45 25.95 1.64
N ALA A 8 -18.81 26.75 2.50
CA ALA A 8 -18.58 26.39 3.90
C ALA A 8 -19.88 26.66 4.68
N ARG A 9 -20.54 25.62 5.20
CA ARG A 9 -21.63 25.77 6.17
C ARG A 9 -21.03 26.03 7.57
N LEU A 10 -20.97 27.29 7.96
CA LEU A 10 -20.66 27.71 9.33
C LEU A 10 -21.83 27.35 10.28
N ARG A 11 -21.59 26.49 11.27
CA ARG A 11 -22.43 26.38 12.47
C ARG A 11 -22.04 27.51 13.45
N ALA A 12 -23.01 28.35 13.81
CA ALA A 12 -22.84 29.41 14.82
C ALA A 12 -22.91 28.83 16.25
N PRO A 13 -22.08 29.29 17.20
CA PRO A 13 -22.25 28.97 18.61
C PRO A 13 -23.18 29.96 19.31
N VAL A 14 -24.05 29.44 20.18
CA VAL A 14 -24.94 30.21 21.05
C VAL A 14 -24.11 30.81 22.20
N ALA A 15 -24.17 32.12 22.36
CA ALA A 15 -23.50 32.86 23.42
C ALA A 15 -24.28 32.78 24.74
N SER A 16 -23.57 32.53 25.84
CA SER A 16 -24.02 32.83 27.20
C SER A 16 -23.03 33.81 27.86
N THR A 17 -23.56 35.00 28.14
CA THR A 17 -22.91 36.13 28.81
C THR A 17 -22.66 35.86 30.29
N LEU A 18 -21.46 36.25 30.78
CA LEU A 18 -21.24 36.75 32.14
C LEU A 18 -20.03 37.69 32.14
N ALA A 19 -20.17 38.81 32.84
CA ALA A 19 -19.31 39.98 32.78
C ALA A 19 -18.54 40.22 34.11
N ILE A 20 -17.63 41.21 34.06
CA ILE A 20 -17.04 42.04 35.17
C ILE A 20 -15.64 41.57 35.66
N PRO A 21 -14.65 42.46 36.00
CA PRO A 21 -14.03 43.57 35.24
C PRO A 21 -12.48 43.64 35.43
N ALA A 22 -11.86 44.68 34.85
CA ALA A 22 -10.43 45.03 34.88
C ALA A 22 -9.89 45.60 36.23
N LEU A 23 -8.56 45.55 36.45
CA LEU A 23 -7.80 46.61 37.15
C LEU A 23 -6.24 46.51 36.99
N MET A 24 -5.60 47.68 36.82
CA MET A 24 -4.20 48.14 37.11
C MET A 24 -3.02 47.55 36.32
N ILE A 25 -2.08 48.26 35.64
CA ILE A 25 -1.37 49.59 35.69
C ILE A 25 0.12 49.42 36.08
N LEU A 26 0.98 50.11 35.27
CA LEU A 26 2.32 50.71 35.50
C LEU A 26 3.60 50.06 34.87
N ALA A 27 4.14 50.77 33.84
CA ALA A 27 5.50 51.37 33.68
C ALA A 27 6.79 50.56 34.00
N LEU A 28 7.99 50.75 33.44
CA LEU A 28 8.73 51.66 32.52
C LEU A 28 10.09 50.90 32.28
N ALA A 29 10.82 50.92 31.16
CA ALA A 29 11.77 51.97 30.74
C ALA A 29 12.72 51.43 29.64
N THR A 30 13.33 52.39 28.94
CA THR A 30 14.20 52.42 27.76
C THR A 30 15.62 51.82 27.86
N ALA A 31 16.18 51.34 26.74
CA ALA A 31 17.57 51.59 26.31
C ALA A 31 17.77 51.25 24.81
N VAL A 32 18.61 52.02 24.10
CA VAL A 32 18.92 51.94 22.66
C VAL A 32 20.44 51.75 22.44
N ALA A 33 20.78 50.86 21.48
CA ALA A 33 22.01 50.71 20.66
C ALA A 33 23.34 50.19 21.30
N PRO A 34 24.27 49.54 20.56
CA PRO A 34 24.50 49.61 19.10
C PRO A 34 24.75 48.29 18.31
N VAL A 35 24.87 48.48 17.00
CA VAL A 35 25.12 47.52 15.89
C VAL A 35 26.55 46.98 15.88
N GLY A 36 26.72 45.67 15.61
CA GLY A 36 28.01 45.05 15.29
C GLY A 36 27.87 43.67 14.61
N ALA A 37 28.45 43.56 13.41
CA ALA A 37 28.88 42.39 12.62
C ALA A 37 27.92 41.19 12.43
N ALA A 38 27.57 40.93 11.16
CA ALA A 38 26.80 39.78 10.71
C ALA A 38 27.67 38.52 10.58
N GLU A 39 27.22 37.43 11.20
CA GLU A 39 27.64 36.04 10.97
C GLU A 39 26.43 35.21 10.47
N PRO A 40 26.65 34.10 9.74
CA PRO A 40 25.62 33.45 8.94
C PRO A 40 24.51 32.81 9.80
N LEU A 41 23.27 32.98 9.34
CA LEU A 41 22.04 32.50 9.99
C LEU A 41 22.04 30.97 10.14
N SER A 42 22.14 30.51 11.39
CA SER A 42 21.66 29.19 11.80
C SER A 42 20.12 29.15 11.72
N PRO A 43 19.49 28.00 11.38
CA PRO A 43 18.04 27.89 11.28
C PRO A 43 17.38 28.23 12.63
N LEU A 44 16.33 29.04 12.55
CA LEU A 44 15.51 29.50 13.68
C LEU A 44 15.08 28.31 14.54
N ALA A 45 15.46 28.34 15.82
CA ALA A 45 14.84 27.50 16.82
C ALA A 45 13.35 27.87 16.96
N PRO A 46 12.44 26.90 17.09
CA PRO A 46 11.02 27.19 17.30
C PRO A 46 10.79 27.89 18.65
N GLU A 47 9.78 28.76 18.69
CA GLU A 47 9.33 29.50 19.87
C GLU A 47 9.18 28.59 21.12
N PRO A 48 9.60 29.04 22.32
CA PRO A 48 9.44 28.27 23.54
C PRO A 48 7.99 28.32 24.01
N GLY A 49 7.18 27.34 23.59
CA GLY A 49 5.79 27.21 24.01
C GLY A 49 4.99 26.07 23.37
N ALA A 50 5.44 25.50 22.25
CA ALA A 50 4.88 24.27 21.71
C ALA A 50 5.69 23.07 22.24
N ALA A 51 5.05 22.19 23.01
CA ALA A 51 5.64 20.91 23.36
C ALA A 51 6.04 20.17 22.07
N PRO A 52 7.23 19.55 22.00
CA PRO A 52 7.56 18.70 20.86
C PRO A 52 6.54 17.58 20.78
N TRP A 53 5.86 17.46 19.64
CA TRP A 53 4.91 16.38 19.37
C TRP A 53 5.64 15.05 19.49
N SER A 54 5.34 14.28 20.54
CA SER A 54 5.79 12.91 20.76
C SER A 54 5.09 11.88 19.86
N GLY A 55 4.39 12.34 18.81
CA GLY A 55 3.50 11.53 17.96
C GLY A 55 4.22 10.61 16.97
N THR A 56 5.37 11.01 16.43
CA THR A 56 6.13 10.18 15.47
C THR A 56 6.70 8.90 16.08
N TYR A 57 6.92 8.86 17.41
CA TYR A 57 7.40 7.65 18.10
C TYR A 57 6.27 6.67 18.45
N HIS A 58 5.02 7.13 18.51
CA HIS A 58 3.85 6.28 18.74
C HIS A 58 3.23 5.79 17.42
N SER A 59 3.30 6.58 16.33
CA SER A 59 2.75 6.26 15.01
C SER A 59 3.39 5.04 14.32
N GLN A 60 4.65 4.71 14.64
CA GLN A 60 5.31 3.52 14.08
C GLN A 60 5.02 2.24 14.88
N GLN A 61 4.58 2.37 16.13
CA GLN A 61 4.48 1.22 17.02
C GLN A 61 3.27 0.35 16.74
N HIS A 62 2.16 0.89 16.23
CA HIS A 62 0.99 0.05 15.96
C HIS A 62 1.26 -0.91 14.80
N ARG A 63 1.78 -0.41 13.67
CA ARG A 63 2.14 -1.24 12.50
C ARG A 63 3.08 -2.37 12.88
N ALA A 64 4.15 -2.08 13.63
CA ALA A 64 5.09 -3.11 14.06
C ALA A 64 4.46 -4.14 15.02
N ARG A 65 3.63 -3.68 15.97
CA ARG A 65 2.90 -4.56 16.89
C ARG A 65 1.89 -5.43 16.17
N GLU A 66 1.21 -4.88 15.19
CA GLU A 66 0.24 -5.58 14.37
C GLU A 66 0.92 -6.64 13.52
N ALA A 67 1.92 -6.25 12.73
CA ALA A 67 2.74 -7.12 11.90
C ALA A 67 3.30 -8.30 12.73
N GLU A 68 3.94 -8.01 13.86
CA GLU A 68 4.43 -9.04 14.77
C GLU A 68 3.32 -9.96 15.26
N SER A 69 2.17 -9.39 15.59
CA SER A 69 1.09 -10.15 16.15
C SER A 69 0.46 -11.04 15.08
N LYS A 70 0.08 -10.51 13.91
CA LYS A 70 -0.41 -11.25 12.73
C LYS A 70 0.57 -12.37 12.34
N ALA A 71 1.89 -12.09 12.27
CA ALA A 71 2.92 -13.10 12.04
C ALA A 71 2.95 -14.21 13.11
N ARG A 72 2.93 -13.83 14.40
CA ARG A 72 2.86 -14.81 15.51
C ARG A 72 1.60 -15.65 15.46
N ALA A 73 0.48 -15.05 15.05
CA ALA A 73 -0.78 -15.76 14.91
C ALA A 73 -0.71 -16.80 13.79
N GLY A 74 -0.19 -16.40 12.63
CA GLY A 74 0.07 -17.26 11.50
C GLY A 74 1.02 -18.42 11.81
N MET A 75 2.17 -18.15 12.43
CA MET A 75 3.13 -19.19 12.81
C MET A 75 2.55 -20.22 13.78
N ARG A 76 1.72 -19.78 14.74
CA ARG A 76 1.03 -20.70 15.68
C ARG A 76 0.03 -21.59 14.94
N LEU A 77 -0.69 -21.03 13.97
CA LEU A 77 -1.61 -21.78 13.12
C LEU A 77 -0.85 -22.81 12.27
N GLN A 78 0.23 -22.40 11.60
CA GLN A 78 1.06 -23.29 10.78
C GLN A 78 1.58 -24.48 11.58
N LYS A 79 2.03 -24.24 12.82
CA LYS A 79 2.47 -25.31 13.72
C LYS A 79 1.34 -26.26 14.11
N ALA A 80 0.14 -25.73 14.34
CA ALA A 80 -1.03 -26.53 14.71
C ALA A 80 -1.57 -27.37 13.55
N GLU A 81 -1.46 -26.86 12.31
CA GLU A 81 -2.15 -27.40 11.12
C GLU A 81 -1.18 -27.71 9.96
N ALA A 82 0.08 -28.07 10.26
CA ALA A 82 1.18 -28.34 9.31
C ALA A 82 0.91 -29.45 8.26
N SER A 83 -0.30 -30.02 8.23
CA SER A 83 -0.67 -31.19 7.44
C SER A 83 -1.82 -30.96 6.44
N ARG A 84 -2.18 -29.70 6.12
CA ARG A 84 -3.23 -29.42 5.11
C ARG A 84 -2.92 -30.16 3.79
N PRO A 85 -3.76 -31.10 3.33
CA PRO A 85 -3.46 -31.91 2.16
C PRO A 85 -3.52 -31.09 0.86
N ALA A 86 -2.55 -31.29 -0.05
CA ALA A 86 -2.50 -30.59 -1.34
C ALA A 86 -3.77 -30.76 -2.21
N GLY A 87 -4.52 -31.87 -2.05
CA GLY A 87 -5.75 -32.12 -2.78
C GLY A 87 -6.99 -31.37 -2.28
N ALA A 88 -6.95 -30.80 -1.06
CA ALA A 88 -8.09 -30.11 -0.46
C ALA A 88 -8.45 -28.83 -1.21
N ALA A 89 -7.44 -28.06 -1.64
CA ALA A 89 -7.64 -26.85 -2.42
C ALA A 89 -8.38 -27.12 -3.74
N LYS A 90 -8.07 -28.24 -4.41
CA LYS A 90 -8.74 -28.65 -5.64
C LYS A 90 -10.21 -28.97 -5.39
N ALA A 91 -10.54 -29.78 -4.38
CA ALA A 91 -11.93 -30.13 -4.07
C ALA A 91 -12.78 -28.91 -3.64
N MET A 92 -12.16 -27.92 -2.98
CA MET A 92 -12.85 -26.68 -2.60
C MET A 92 -13.05 -25.71 -3.76
N SER A 93 -12.38 -25.91 -4.91
CA SER A 93 -12.60 -25.11 -6.13
C SER A 93 -13.84 -25.55 -6.93
N ASP A 94 -14.45 -26.68 -6.58
CA ASP A 94 -15.62 -27.23 -7.27
C ASP A 94 -16.95 -26.59 -6.82
N TYR A 95 -16.91 -25.70 -5.82
CA TYR A 95 -18.06 -24.95 -5.34
C TYR A 95 -17.66 -23.53 -4.90
N ASP A 96 -18.66 -22.65 -4.87
CA ASP A 96 -18.61 -21.24 -4.50
C ASP A 96 -19.55 -21.02 -3.32
N VAL A 97 -19.07 -20.43 -2.22
CA VAL A 97 -19.92 -20.26 -1.04
C VAL A 97 -20.77 -19.00 -1.20
N ARG A 98 -22.09 -19.15 -1.07
CA ARG A 98 -23.04 -18.04 -1.17
C ARG A 98 -23.38 -17.45 0.19
N TRP A 99 -23.42 -18.30 1.23
CA TRP A 99 -23.81 -17.84 2.56
C TRP A 99 -23.30 -18.76 3.66
N TYR A 100 -22.93 -18.15 4.78
CA TYR A 100 -22.69 -18.85 6.04
C TYR A 100 -23.69 -18.44 7.12
N GLY A 101 -24.20 -19.44 7.85
CA GLY A 101 -24.98 -19.26 9.07
C GLY A 101 -24.27 -19.86 10.27
N LEU A 102 -23.84 -19.02 11.21
CA LEU A 102 -23.15 -19.42 12.42
C LEU A 102 -24.08 -19.25 13.61
N VAL A 103 -24.49 -20.35 14.22
CA VAL A 103 -25.24 -20.35 15.49
C VAL A 103 -24.28 -20.83 16.57
N LEU A 104 -23.94 -19.96 17.52
CA LEU A 104 -22.87 -20.20 18.48
C LEU A 104 -23.35 -20.02 19.93
N ASP A 105 -22.90 -20.89 20.83
CA ASP A 105 -23.00 -20.72 22.28
C ASP A 105 -21.59 -20.72 22.87
N LEU A 106 -21.21 -19.58 23.47
CA LEU A 106 -19.89 -19.34 24.03
C LEU A 106 -19.98 -19.37 25.55
N ASN A 107 -19.25 -20.33 26.15
CA ASN A 107 -19.11 -20.43 27.60
C ASN A 107 -17.71 -19.97 28.03
N PRO A 108 -17.55 -18.73 28.55
CA PRO A 108 -16.25 -18.21 28.97
C PRO A 108 -15.67 -18.92 30.20
N THR A 109 -16.50 -19.59 31.01
CA THR A 109 -16.03 -20.33 32.20
C THR A 109 -15.35 -21.63 31.79
N THR A 110 -15.98 -22.40 30.90
CA THR A 110 -15.40 -23.67 30.41
C THR A 110 -14.50 -23.47 29.19
N ARG A 111 -14.51 -22.27 28.58
CA ARG A 111 -13.83 -21.93 27.32
C ARG A 111 -14.24 -22.86 26.18
N ILE A 112 -15.53 -23.14 26.09
CA ILE A 112 -16.11 -23.98 25.05
C ILE A 112 -16.96 -23.11 24.13
N VAL A 113 -16.74 -23.27 22.84
CA VAL A 113 -17.67 -22.89 21.78
C VAL A 113 -18.42 -24.15 21.37
N THR A 114 -19.74 -24.10 21.45
CA THR A 114 -20.64 -25.06 20.78
C THR A 114 -21.28 -24.32 19.62
N GLY A 115 -21.32 -24.93 18.44
CA GLY A 115 -21.88 -24.25 17.28
C GLY A 115 -22.49 -25.18 16.25
N THR A 116 -23.32 -24.57 15.41
CA THR A 116 -23.74 -25.11 14.13
C THR A 116 -23.35 -24.12 13.04
N THR A 117 -22.54 -24.58 12.08
CA THR A 117 -22.28 -23.82 10.85
C THR A 117 -23.10 -24.40 9.73
N THR A 118 -23.90 -23.56 9.08
CA THR A 118 -24.55 -23.88 7.80
C THR A 118 -23.80 -23.21 6.68
N VAL A 119 -23.46 -23.96 5.64
CA VAL A 119 -22.83 -23.48 4.41
C VAL A 119 -23.81 -23.70 3.27
N ARG A 120 -24.19 -22.62 2.61
CA ARG A 120 -24.91 -22.66 1.33
C ARG A 120 -23.91 -22.46 0.21
N ALA A 121 -23.72 -23.47 -0.63
CA ALA A 121 -22.75 -23.45 -1.70
C ALA A 121 -23.41 -23.69 -3.06
N GLN A 122 -22.93 -22.99 -4.09
CA GLN A 122 -23.25 -23.27 -5.48
C GLN A 122 -22.16 -24.14 -6.09
N VAL A 123 -22.54 -25.24 -6.73
CA VAL A 123 -21.58 -26.10 -7.43
C VAL A 123 -21.08 -25.40 -8.68
N VAL A 124 -19.76 -25.25 -8.81
CA VAL A 124 -19.09 -24.69 -9.99
C VAL A 124 -18.72 -25.82 -10.95
N ASN A 125 -18.10 -26.90 -10.45
CA ASN A 125 -17.68 -28.04 -11.25
C ASN A 125 -18.34 -29.33 -10.74
N GLY A 126 -19.45 -29.73 -11.35
CA GLY A 126 -20.16 -30.95 -11.00
C GLY A 126 -19.69 -32.20 -11.77
N PRO A 127 -20.12 -33.41 -11.35
CA PRO A 127 -20.99 -33.65 -10.21
C PRO A 127 -20.22 -33.60 -8.87
N LEU A 128 -20.75 -32.86 -7.90
CA LEU A 128 -20.25 -32.81 -6.54
C LEU A 128 -20.98 -33.85 -5.68
N THR A 129 -20.25 -34.78 -5.08
CA THR A 129 -20.78 -35.81 -4.16
C THR A 129 -20.28 -35.65 -2.73
N SER A 130 -19.27 -34.79 -2.52
CA SER A 130 -18.75 -34.46 -1.20
C SER A 130 -18.34 -32.98 -1.17
N LEU A 131 -18.65 -32.30 -0.07
CA LEU A 131 -18.23 -30.93 0.17
C LEU A 131 -17.17 -30.94 1.28
N GLN A 132 -16.01 -30.35 0.99
CA GLN A 132 -14.89 -30.27 1.93
C GLN A 132 -14.80 -28.88 2.55
N LEU A 133 -14.61 -28.79 3.86
CA LEU A 133 -14.35 -27.54 4.59
C LEU A 133 -13.04 -27.67 5.37
N ASP A 134 -12.34 -26.56 5.55
CA ASP A 134 -11.27 -26.46 6.53
C ASP A 134 -11.87 -26.41 7.95
N PHE A 135 -11.37 -27.26 8.85
CA PHE A 135 -11.79 -27.27 10.24
C PHE A 135 -10.70 -27.78 11.16
N GLY A 136 -10.22 -26.88 12.03
CA GLY A 136 -9.04 -27.07 12.86
C GLY A 136 -9.23 -28.15 13.93
N SER A 137 -8.13 -28.84 14.23
CA SER A 137 -8.05 -29.99 15.15
C SER A 137 -8.48 -29.73 16.61
N GLN A 138 -8.61 -28.46 17.00
CA GLN A 138 -9.05 -28.04 18.35
C GLN A 138 -10.55 -28.13 18.56
N MET A 139 -11.31 -28.22 17.47
CA MET A 139 -12.75 -28.33 17.47
C MET A 139 -13.16 -29.76 17.10
N THR A 140 -14.33 -30.23 17.49
CA THR A 140 -14.79 -31.57 17.14
C THR A 140 -16.16 -31.50 16.48
N ALA A 141 -16.25 -31.96 15.23
CA ALA A 141 -17.53 -32.15 14.56
C ALA A 141 -18.25 -33.36 15.16
N SER A 142 -19.51 -33.20 15.54
CA SER A 142 -20.34 -34.24 16.16
C SER A 142 -21.43 -34.76 15.22
N ALA A 143 -21.89 -33.94 14.29
CA ALA A 143 -22.89 -34.31 13.29
C ALA A 143 -22.75 -33.46 12.03
N ALA A 144 -23.19 -34.00 10.90
CA ALA A 144 -23.34 -33.28 9.65
C ALA A 144 -24.72 -33.57 9.03
N ARG A 145 -25.25 -32.61 8.27
CA ARG A 145 -26.42 -32.79 7.42
C ARG A 145 -26.13 -32.26 6.03
N SER A 146 -26.74 -32.89 5.02
CA SER A 146 -26.81 -32.41 3.64
C SER A 146 -28.28 -32.30 3.25
N ALA A 147 -28.72 -31.13 2.78
CA ALA A 147 -30.12 -30.81 2.52
C ALA A 147 -31.07 -31.14 3.69
N GLY A 148 -30.59 -30.94 4.93
CA GLY A 148 -31.34 -31.23 6.17
C GLY A 148 -31.38 -32.71 6.59
N VAL A 149 -30.86 -33.63 5.78
CA VAL A 149 -30.81 -35.07 6.09
C VAL A 149 -29.45 -35.42 6.73
N PRO A 150 -29.39 -36.31 7.74
CA PRO A 150 -28.12 -36.75 8.33
C PRO A 150 -27.14 -37.25 7.26
N ALA A 151 -25.91 -36.74 7.32
CA ALA A 151 -24.83 -37.06 6.40
C ALA A 151 -23.64 -37.67 7.16
N SER A 152 -22.99 -38.66 6.55
CA SER A 152 -21.69 -39.13 7.04
C SER A 152 -20.60 -38.13 6.65
N PHE A 153 -19.56 -38.04 7.47
CA PHE A 153 -18.41 -37.20 7.19
C PHE A 153 -17.12 -37.92 7.60
N THR A 154 -16.01 -37.50 6.99
CA THR A 154 -14.68 -37.83 7.48
C THR A 154 -13.96 -36.54 7.86
N TRP A 155 -13.08 -36.62 8.84
CA TRP A 155 -12.31 -35.47 9.30
C TRP A 155 -10.88 -35.88 9.57
N ASN A 156 -9.97 -35.43 8.70
CA ASN A 156 -8.56 -35.81 8.73
C ASN A 156 -7.70 -34.59 8.37
N SER A 157 -6.61 -34.37 9.11
CA SER A 157 -5.60 -33.34 8.78
C SER A 157 -6.19 -31.96 8.48
N GLY A 158 -7.14 -31.50 9.31
CA GLY A 158 -7.75 -30.18 9.20
C GLY A 158 -8.82 -30.05 8.11
N ILE A 159 -9.19 -31.15 7.42
CA ILE A 159 -10.21 -31.15 6.37
C ILE A 159 -11.40 -32.00 6.79
N LEU A 160 -12.57 -31.38 6.84
CA LEU A 160 -13.87 -31.99 7.09
C LEU A 160 -14.57 -32.24 5.76
N ALA A 161 -14.69 -33.51 5.33
CA ALA A 161 -15.36 -33.90 4.11
C ALA A 161 -16.74 -34.49 4.42
N ILE A 162 -17.80 -33.77 4.03
CA ILE A 162 -19.20 -34.18 4.22
C ILE A 162 -19.65 -34.91 2.96
N ASN A 163 -20.23 -36.11 3.10
CA ASN A 163 -20.86 -36.82 1.99
C ASN A 163 -22.25 -36.21 1.73
N LEU A 164 -22.51 -35.82 0.48
CA LEU A 164 -23.77 -35.19 0.11
C LEU A 164 -24.88 -36.24 -0.02
N ASP A 165 -26.13 -35.82 0.18
CA ASP A 165 -27.31 -36.69 0.10
C ASP A 165 -27.51 -37.28 -1.32
N ARG A 166 -27.03 -36.57 -2.34
CA ARG A 166 -26.96 -36.99 -3.73
C ARG A 166 -25.81 -36.31 -4.46
N ALA A 167 -25.60 -36.65 -5.72
CA ALA A 167 -24.76 -35.86 -6.61
C ALA A 167 -25.47 -34.55 -7.00
N TYR A 168 -24.74 -33.44 -6.94
CA TYR A 168 -25.18 -32.11 -7.38
C TYR A 168 -24.43 -31.71 -8.65
N GLY A 169 -25.14 -31.33 -9.71
CA GLY A 169 -24.57 -30.83 -10.95
C GLY A 169 -24.13 -29.35 -10.85
N THR A 170 -23.34 -28.90 -11.82
CA THR A 170 -22.95 -27.48 -11.95
C THR A 170 -24.18 -26.57 -11.93
N GLY A 171 -24.09 -25.49 -11.14
CA GLY A 171 -25.14 -24.49 -10.94
C GLY A 171 -26.13 -24.83 -9.83
N GLU A 172 -26.23 -26.09 -9.39
CA GLU A 172 -27.11 -26.48 -8.28
C GLU A 172 -26.59 -25.92 -6.94
N ILE A 173 -27.52 -25.65 -6.03
CA ILE A 173 -27.23 -25.19 -4.66
C ILE A 173 -27.33 -26.38 -3.71
N VAL A 174 -26.38 -26.49 -2.79
CA VAL A 174 -26.39 -27.44 -1.69
C VAL A 174 -26.21 -26.72 -0.35
N ASP A 175 -27.04 -27.10 0.62
CA ASP A 175 -26.92 -26.67 2.01
C ASP A 175 -26.31 -27.82 2.83
N VAL A 176 -25.19 -27.56 3.50
CA VAL A 176 -24.61 -28.46 4.50
C VAL A 176 -24.58 -27.80 5.87
N ALA A 177 -24.91 -28.55 6.92
CA ALA A 177 -24.89 -28.05 8.30
C ALA A 177 -24.03 -28.94 9.18
N ILE A 178 -23.11 -28.37 9.96
CA ILE A 178 -22.13 -29.08 10.78
C ILE A 178 -22.33 -28.65 12.23
N ASP A 179 -22.55 -29.61 13.13
CA ASP A 179 -22.60 -29.36 14.57
C ASP A 179 -21.24 -29.68 15.13
N TYR A 180 -20.77 -28.84 16.02
CA TYR A 180 -19.45 -28.98 16.58
C TYR A 180 -19.34 -28.36 17.97
N ALA A 181 -18.33 -28.80 18.71
CA ALA A 181 -17.95 -28.16 19.96
C ALA A 181 -16.44 -28.28 20.18
N GLY A 182 -15.88 -27.36 20.94
CA GLY A 182 -14.46 -27.41 21.30
C GLY A 182 -13.98 -26.15 21.99
N ASN A 183 -12.70 -26.15 22.33
CA ASN A 183 -12.03 -24.96 22.84
C ASN A 183 -11.10 -24.45 21.74
N PRO A 184 -11.48 -23.40 21.01
CA PRO A 184 -10.56 -22.74 20.09
C PRO A 184 -9.54 -21.97 20.93
N SER A 185 -8.49 -22.66 21.38
CA SER A 185 -7.38 -22.08 22.14
C SER A 185 -6.15 -22.03 21.24
N SER A 186 -6.14 -21.10 20.31
CA SER A 186 -5.01 -20.83 19.43
C SER A 186 -5.01 -19.36 18.99
N SER A 187 -4.22 -19.03 17.98
CA SER A 187 -3.88 -17.66 17.60
C SER A 187 -5.02 -16.79 17.11
N GLY A 188 -6.09 -17.37 16.55
CA GLY A 188 -7.20 -16.60 15.97
C GLY A 188 -8.50 -16.58 16.79
N PHE A 189 -8.48 -17.12 18.01
CA PHE A 189 -9.59 -17.03 18.96
C PHE A 189 -9.03 -16.99 20.39
N GLY A 190 -9.41 -15.97 21.15
CA GLY A 190 -8.88 -15.75 22.49
C GLY A 190 -9.93 -15.77 23.58
N TRP A 191 -9.59 -16.43 24.69
CA TRP A 191 -10.33 -16.40 25.95
C TRP A 191 -9.55 -15.60 26.99
N ASN A 192 -9.72 -14.27 26.99
CA ASN A 192 -9.03 -13.38 27.91
C ASN A 192 -9.98 -12.90 29.02
N THR A 193 -9.40 -12.18 29.98
CA THR A 193 -10.15 -11.39 30.95
C THR A 193 -9.61 -9.98 31.00
N TYR A 194 -10.48 -9.03 31.30
CA TYR A 194 -10.13 -7.65 31.59
C TYR A 194 -10.90 -7.22 32.84
N GLN A 195 -10.18 -6.76 33.87
CA GLN A 195 -10.74 -6.40 35.18
C GLN A 195 -11.68 -7.47 35.77
N GLY A 196 -11.30 -8.74 35.63
CA GLY A 196 -12.08 -9.88 36.15
C GLY A 196 -13.29 -10.28 35.31
N GLN A 197 -13.59 -9.57 34.22
CA GLN A 197 -14.68 -9.90 33.29
C GLN A 197 -14.15 -10.60 32.03
N PRO A 198 -14.91 -11.51 31.40
CA PRO A 198 -14.54 -12.12 30.14
C PRO A 198 -14.24 -11.08 29.04
N LEU A 199 -13.19 -11.31 28.27
CA LEU A 199 -12.85 -10.59 27.05
C LEU A 199 -12.54 -11.64 25.98
N ILE A 200 -13.49 -11.90 25.09
CA ILE A 200 -13.38 -12.91 24.03
C ILE A 200 -13.20 -12.18 22.71
N TRP A 201 -12.32 -12.68 21.85
CA TRP A 201 -12.00 -12.03 20.58
C TRP A 201 -11.60 -13.05 19.51
N THR A 202 -11.74 -12.67 18.24
CA THR A 202 -11.21 -13.41 17.08
C THR A 202 -10.14 -12.60 16.36
N LEU A 203 -9.24 -13.29 15.65
CA LEU A 203 -8.25 -12.72 14.76
C LEU A 203 -7.93 -13.74 13.67
N SER A 204 -8.73 -13.74 12.61
CA SER A 204 -8.77 -14.86 11.67
C SER A 204 -7.80 -14.68 10.49
N GLU A 205 -7.03 -13.60 10.41
CA GLU A 205 -6.05 -13.43 9.33
C GLU A 205 -4.75 -14.22 9.60
N PRO A 206 -4.18 -14.90 8.59
CA PRO A 206 -4.70 -15.05 7.23
C PRO A 206 -5.62 -16.27 7.04
N TYR A 207 -5.56 -17.26 7.94
CA TYR A 207 -6.30 -18.53 7.83
C TYR A 207 -6.80 -19.06 9.19
N GLY A 208 -7.08 -18.15 10.11
CA GLY A 208 -7.51 -18.44 11.49
C GLY A 208 -9.00 -18.74 11.63
N ALA A 209 -9.85 -18.51 10.63
CA ALA A 209 -11.29 -18.74 10.75
C ALA A 209 -11.60 -20.22 11.04
N ARG A 210 -10.89 -21.13 10.36
CA ARG A 210 -11.04 -22.59 10.49
C ARG A 210 -10.88 -23.14 11.91
N ILE A 211 -10.22 -22.41 12.82
CA ILE A 211 -9.92 -22.90 14.17
C ILE A 211 -11.13 -22.83 15.10
N TRP A 212 -12.17 -22.07 14.76
CA TRP A 212 -13.34 -21.86 15.61
C TRP A 212 -14.68 -22.16 14.91
N TRP A 213 -14.67 -22.34 13.58
CA TRP A 213 -15.82 -22.81 12.80
C TRP A 213 -15.38 -23.46 11.47
N PRO A 214 -16.09 -24.47 10.96
CA PRO A 214 -15.76 -25.11 9.69
C PRO A 214 -16.11 -24.19 8.50
N CYS A 215 -15.15 -23.92 7.62
CA CYS A 215 -15.32 -22.98 6.51
C CYS A 215 -14.41 -23.30 5.33
N LYS A 216 -14.69 -22.75 4.14
CA LYS A 216 -13.72 -22.68 3.04
C LYS A 216 -12.82 -21.48 3.31
N ASP A 217 -11.70 -21.73 3.98
CA ASP A 217 -10.92 -20.66 4.60
C ASP A 217 -9.85 -20.14 3.64
N THR A 218 -10.27 -19.16 2.85
CA THR A 218 -9.53 -18.48 1.79
C THR A 218 -9.95 -17.03 1.73
N ALA A 219 -9.07 -16.15 1.23
CA ALA A 219 -9.38 -14.74 1.04
C ALA A 219 -10.33 -14.49 -0.16
N THR A 220 -10.37 -15.39 -1.16
CA THR A 220 -10.95 -15.08 -2.47
C THR A 220 -12.37 -15.58 -2.72
N ASP A 221 -12.80 -16.64 -2.04
CA ASP A 221 -14.21 -17.06 -2.03
C ASP A 221 -14.96 -16.26 -0.95
N LYS A 222 -15.29 -15.02 -1.30
CA LYS A 222 -16.10 -14.15 -0.44
C LYS A 222 -17.54 -14.63 -0.50
N ALA A 223 -18.04 -15.10 0.64
CA ALA A 223 -19.44 -15.45 0.75
C ALA A 223 -20.31 -14.21 0.57
N ASP A 224 -21.38 -14.26 -0.22
CA ASP A 224 -22.26 -13.11 -0.48
C ASP A 224 -22.83 -12.49 0.82
N SER A 225 -22.93 -13.28 1.89
CA SER A 225 -23.42 -12.83 3.20
C SER A 225 -23.08 -13.80 4.33
N VAL A 226 -23.10 -13.29 5.58
CA VAL A 226 -22.91 -14.08 6.80
C VAL A 226 -23.96 -13.71 7.85
N SER A 227 -24.59 -14.72 8.46
CA SER A 227 -25.45 -14.54 9.63
C SER A 227 -24.76 -15.09 10.87
N LEU A 228 -24.69 -14.30 11.94
CA LEU A 228 -24.20 -14.76 13.24
C LEU A 228 -25.28 -14.63 14.31
N ASP A 229 -25.58 -15.75 14.97
CA ASP A 229 -26.46 -15.81 16.14
C ASP A 229 -25.64 -16.29 17.34
N VAL A 230 -25.18 -15.35 18.15
CA VAL A 230 -24.14 -15.59 19.17
C VAL A 230 -24.72 -15.50 20.57
N THR A 231 -24.70 -16.62 21.29
CA THR A 231 -25.24 -16.76 22.63
C THR A 231 -24.14 -16.67 23.68
N VAL A 232 -24.30 -15.76 24.63
CA VAL A 232 -23.33 -15.46 25.70
C VAL A 232 -24.02 -15.25 27.05
N PRO A 233 -23.31 -15.32 28.19
CA PRO A 233 -23.84 -14.85 29.47
C PRO A 233 -24.46 -13.45 29.40
N SER A 234 -25.59 -13.24 30.08
CA SER A 234 -26.45 -12.05 29.93
C SER A 234 -25.80 -10.71 30.28
N ASN A 235 -24.68 -10.71 31.00
CA ASN A 235 -23.88 -9.52 31.31
C ASN A 235 -22.92 -9.11 30.17
N LEU A 236 -22.74 -9.93 29.13
CA LEU A 236 -21.84 -9.66 28.01
C LEU A 236 -22.57 -9.04 26.82
N ILE A 237 -21.81 -8.32 25.99
CA ILE A 237 -22.22 -7.76 24.69
C ILE A 237 -21.35 -8.37 23.60
N VAL A 238 -21.96 -8.70 22.46
CA VAL A 238 -21.27 -9.21 21.27
C VAL A 238 -21.23 -8.11 20.21
N ALA A 239 -20.03 -7.64 19.87
CA ALA A 239 -19.76 -6.84 18.68
C ALA A 239 -19.30 -7.76 17.53
N SER A 240 -19.79 -7.51 16.33
CA SER A 240 -19.52 -8.33 15.14
C SER A 240 -19.79 -7.54 13.84
N ASN A 241 -19.71 -8.21 12.70
CA ASN A 241 -19.90 -7.66 11.36
C ASN A 241 -21.39 -7.34 11.06
N GLY A 242 -21.62 -6.45 10.10
CA GLY A 242 -22.92 -6.06 9.58
C GLY A 242 -23.86 -5.42 10.59
N VAL A 243 -25.17 -5.66 10.45
CA VAL A 243 -26.22 -5.00 11.24
C VAL A 243 -26.70 -5.90 12.38
N LEU A 244 -26.80 -5.33 13.60
CA LEU A 244 -27.47 -5.98 14.72
C LEU A 244 -28.99 -5.92 14.53
N THR A 245 -29.59 -7.03 14.11
CA THR A 245 -31.02 -7.13 13.83
C THR A 245 -31.87 -7.39 15.07
N GLY A 246 -31.26 -7.83 16.18
CA GLY A 246 -31.95 -8.01 17.45
C GLY A 246 -31.12 -8.70 18.51
N VAL A 247 -31.64 -8.65 19.74
CA VAL A 247 -31.12 -9.41 20.88
C VAL A 247 -32.27 -10.18 21.51
N SER A 248 -32.10 -11.49 21.71
CA SER A 248 -33.09 -12.36 22.32
C SER A 248 -32.53 -13.06 23.57
N THR A 249 -33.41 -13.65 24.39
CA THR A 249 -33.04 -14.39 25.61
C THR A 249 -33.70 -15.77 25.62
N PRO A 250 -33.33 -16.67 24.69
CA PRO A 250 -33.97 -17.98 24.55
C PRO A 250 -33.67 -18.92 25.72
N VAL A 251 -32.58 -18.66 26.46
CA VAL A 251 -32.14 -19.43 27.63
C VAL A 251 -31.96 -18.50 28.82
N ALA A 252 -32.51 -18.86 29.97
CA ALA A 252 -32.38 -18.06 31.20
C ALA A 252 -30.90 -17.81 31.55
N GLY A 253 -30.56 -16.55 31.84
CA GLY A 253 -29.19 -16.14 32.18
C GLY A 253 -28.27 -15.88 30.98
N LYS A 254 -28.72 -16.10 29.74
CA LYS A 254 -27.97 -15.81 28.50
C LYS A 254 -28.72 -14.83 27.59
N LYS A 255 -27.98 -14.20 26.67
CA LYS A 255 -28.49 -13.40 25.55
C LYS A 255 -27.94 -13.94 24.24
N THR A 256 -28.73 -13.88 23.19
CA THR A 256 -28.32 -14.17 21.81
C THR A 256 -28.37 -12.88 20.99
N TYR A 257 -27.26 -12.51 20.37
CA TYR A 257 -27.14 -11.36 19.47
C TYR A 257 -27.23 -11.83 18.02
N HIS A 258 -28.09 -11.18 17.23
CA HIS A 258 -28.41 -11.56 15.85
C HIS A 258 -27.80 -10.56 14.85
N TRP A 259 -26.60 -10.85 14.36
CA TRP A 259 -25.84 -10.04 13.42
C TRP A 259 -26.00 -10.52 11.99
N ARG A 260 -26.13 -9.61 11.03
CA ARG A 260 -26.30 -9.91 9.60
C ARG A 260 -25.38 -9.03 8.77
N GLU A 261 -24.37 -9.65 8.17
CA GLU A 261 -23.52 -9.10 7.11
C GLU A 261 -24.13 -9.50 5.76
N ARG A 262 -24.42 -8.51 4.93
CA ARG A 262 -25.10 -8.64 3.63
C ARG A 262 -24.24 -8.21 2.47
N TYR A 263 -23.03 -7.73 2.72
CA TYR A 263 -22.02 -7.59 1.68
C TYR A 263 -21.13 -8.83 1.60
N PRO A 264 -20.56 -9.11 0.43
CA PRO A 264 -19.56 -10.14 0.28
C PRO A 264 -18.41 -9.98 1.28
N ILE A 265 -18.04 -11.06 1.96
CA ILE A 265 -17.05 -11.04 3.05
C ILE A 265 -16.14 -12.27 2.99
N ALA A 266 -14.84 -12.06 3.20
CA ALA A 266 -13.85 -13.14 3.33
C ALA A 266 -13.91 -13.76 4.72
N THR A 267 -13.58 -15.05 4.86
CA THR A 267 -13.67 -15.77 6.15
C THR A 267 -12.80 -15.16 7.23
N TYR A 268 -11.65 -14.58 6.87
CA TYR A 268 -10.73 -13.96 7.83
C TYR A 268 -11.26 -12.64 8.43
N LEU A 269 -12.24 -12.00 7.78
CA LEU A 269 -12.86 -10.74 8.21
C LEU A 269 -14.05 -10.96 9.17
N VAL A 270 -14.56 -12.19 9.27
CA VAL A 270 -15.64 -12.52 10.20
C VAL A 270 -15.14 -12.47 11.64
N SER A 271 -15.81 -11.68 12.47
CA SER A 271 -15.30 -11.29 13.79
C SER A 271 -16.30 -11.47 14.94
N LEU A 272 -15.74 -11.76 16.11
CA LEU A 272 -16.41 -11.68 17.40
C LEU A 272 -15.53 -10.88 18.35
N ALA A 273 -16.08 -9.86 18.98
CA ALA A 273 -15.47 -9.17 20.12
C ALA A 273 -16.51 -9.08 21.24
N ILE A 274 -16.19 -9.62 22.42
CA ILE A 274 -17.18 -9.88 23.48
C ILE A 274 -16.64 -9.48 24.84
N HIS A 275 -17.33 -8.53 25.47
CA HIS A 275 -17.05 -8.00 26.79
C HIS A 275 -18.33 -7.30 27.31
N PRO A 276 -18.48 -6.98 28.61
CA PRO A 276 -19.45 -5.97 29.05
C PRO A 276 -19.06 -4.57 28.56
N TYR A 277 -19.12 -4.33 27.25
CA TYR A 277 -18.73 -3.07 26.63
C TYR A 277 -19.63 -1.90 27.06
N ALA A 278 -19.05 -0.70 27.11
CA ALA A 278 -19.78 0.55 26.93
C ALA A 278 -19.89 0.84 25.42
N ILE A 279 -20.95 1.53 25.00
CA ILE A 279 -21.22 1.80 23.58
C ILE A 279 -21.20 3.30 23.33
N ILE A 280 -20.43 3.72 22.32
CA ILE A 280 -20.43 5.07 21.76
C ILE A 280 -21.09 4.97 20.39
N ASN A 281 -22.02 5.87 20.08
CA ASN A 281 -22.67 5.93 18.77
C ASN A 281 -22.44 7.30 18.14
N ASP A 282 -22.14 7.29 16.86
CA ASP A 282 -22.10 8.44 15.97
C ASP A 282 -22.85 8.10 14.67
N VAL A 283 -22.96 9.07 13.76
CA VAL A 283 -23.68 8.94 12.50
C VAL A 283 -22.83 9.53 11.37
N TYR A 284 -22.54 8.70 10.38
CA TYR A 284 -22.00 9.12 9.10
C TYR A 284 -23.12 9.48 8.11
N TYR A 285 -22.89 10.50 7.29
CA TYR A 285 -23.82 10.97 6.26
C TYR A 285 -23.23 10.71 4.87
N PRO A 286 -23.71 9.68 4.16
CA PRO A 286 -23.21 9.33 2.82
C PRO A 286 -23.40 10.47 1.81
N GLN A 287 -22.55 10.50 0.78
CA GLN A 287 -22.56 11.51 -0.28
C GLN A 287 -23.90 11.53 -1.05
N ASP A 288 -24.51 10.36 -1.25
CA ASP A 288 -25.82 10.18 -1.92
C ASP A 288 -27.02 10.38 -0.97
N GLY A 289 -26.77 10.74 0.29
CA GLY A 289 -27.77 10.97 1.32
C GLY A 289 -28.10 9.74 2.17
N GLY A 290 -28.96 9.95 3.18
CA GLY A 290 -29.25 8.94 4.20
C GLY A 290 -28.32 9.05 5.41
N THR A 291 -28.22 7.97 6.18
CA THR A 291 -27.39 7.88 7.39
C THR A 291 -26.86 6.47 7.56
N MET A 292 -25.62 6.34 8.00
CA MET A 292 -25.03 5.07 8.45
C MET A 292 -24.62 5.19 9.92
N PRO A 293 -24.98 4.23 10.80
CA PRO A 293 -24.49 4.23 12.17
C PRO A 293 -22.98 3.97 12.24
N VAL A 294 -22.30 4.71 13.10
CA VAL A 294 -20.91 4.43 13.50
C VAL A 294 -20.91 4.04 14.98
N THR A 295 -20.61 2.78 15.30
CA THR A 295 -20.78 2.24 16.66
C THR A 295 -19.48 1.68 17.22
N HIS A 296 -19.01 2.24 18.34
CA HIS A 296 -17.82 1.77 19.03
C HIS A 296 -18.16 1.01 20.32
N TYR A 297 -17.58 -0.17 20.47
CA TYR A 297 -17.68 -1.04 21.63
C TYR A 297 -16.39 -0.95 22.44
N VAL A 298 -16.45 -0.25 23.57
CA VAL A 298 -15.26 0.15 24.33
C VAL A 298 -15.30 -0.41 25.75
N LEU A 299 -14.13 -0.71 26.32
CA LEU A 299 -14.04 -1.16 27.70
C LEU A 299 -14.60 -0.05 28.62
N PRO A 300 -15.47 -0.35 29.60
CA PRO A 300 -16.11 0.69 30.41
C PRO A 300 -15.12 1.61 31.14
N SER A 301 -13.99 1.08 31.59
CA SER A 301 -12.91 1.84 32.24
C SER A 301 -12.19 2.83 31.29
N GLN A 302 -12.37 2.66 29.98
CA GLN A 302 -11.71 3.41 28.93
C GLN A 302 -12.66 4.38 28.20
N LEU A 303 -13.94 4.42 28.57
CA LEU A 303 -14.98 5.17 27.85
C LEU A 303 -14.61 6.63 27.58
N GLY A 304 -14.03 7.33 28.56
CA GLY A 304 -13.64 8.73 28.40
C GLY A 304 -12.53 8.94 27.36
N ALA A 305 -11.47 8.11 27.41
CA ALA A 305 -10.37 8.16 26.45
C ALA A 305 -10.85 7.78 25.04
N ALA A 306 -11.66 6.72 24.94
CA ALA A 306 -12.19 6.26 23.66
C ALA A 306 -13.15 7.27 23.01
N THR A 307 -13.98 7.95 23.81
CA THR A 307 -14.87 9.02 23.31
C THR A 307 -14.07 10.15 22.68
N ALA A 308 -12.97 10.57 23.30
CA ALA A 308 -12.11 11.61 22.75
C ALA A 308 -11.32 11.13 21.52
N GLY A 309 -10.78 9.90 21.56
CA GLY A 309 -9.94 9.35 20.50
C GLY A 309 -10.68 8.99 19.22
N TYR A 310 -11.85 8.36 19.33
CA TYR A 310 -12.63 7.91 18.17
C TYR A 310 -13.52 9.00 17.56
N ALA A 311 -13.56 10.21 18.14
CA ALA A 311 -14.35 11.32 17.61
C ALA A 311 -13.97 11.72 16.17
N VAL A 312 -12.77 11.35 15.72
CA VAL A 312 -12.26 11.63 14.37
C VAL A 312 -12.80 10.67 13.30
N THR A 313 -13.39 9.54 13.69
CA THR A 313 -13.71 8.46 12.75
C THR A 313 -14.67 8.90 11.64
N VAL A 314 -15.70 9.70 11.94
CA VAL A 314 -16.65 10.17 10.92
C VAL A 314 -15.95 11.08 9.89
N ASP A 315 -15.15 12.05 10.34
CA ASP A 315 -14.38 12.94 9.46
C ASP A 315 -13.45 12.15 8.53
N MET A 316 -12.91 11.03 9.02
CA MET A 316 -12.01 10.17 8.26
C MET A 316 -12.74 9.31 7.23
N ILE A 317 -13.95 8.82 7.54
CA ILE A 317 -14.82 8.15 6.56
C ILE A 317 -15.15 9.12 5.43
N GLU A 318 -15.52 10.38 5.75
CA GLU A 318 -15.80 11.43 4.77
C GLU A 318 -14.59 11.67 3.85
N ALA A 319 -13.40 11.84 4.43
CA ALA A 319 -12.17 12.08 3.67
C ALA A 319 -11.81 10.94 2.71
N PHE A 320 -11.98 9.69 3.14
CA PHE A 320 -11.68 8.52 2.31
C PHE A 320 -12.76 8.28 1.25
N ALA A 321 -14.03 8.54 1.59
CA ALA A 321 -15.13 8.49 0.62
C ALA A 321 -14.93 9.49 -0.53
N ASP A 322 -14.49 10.71 -0.24
CA ASP A 322 -14.19 11.73 -1.25
C ASP A 322 -13.06 11.29 -2.20
N ALA A 323 -12.03 10.66 -1.64
CA ALA A 323 -10.81 10.26 -2.35
C ALA A 323 -11.00 8.99 -3.19
N PHE A 324 -11.70 7.98 -2.67
CA PHE A 324 -11.72 6.62 -3.23
C PHE A 324 -13.12 6.16 -3.67
N GLY A 325 -14.15 6.99 -3.44
CA GLY A 325 -15.56 6.65 -3.63
C GLY A 325 -16.21 6.24 -2.32
N GLU A 326 -17.54 6.32 -2.26
CA GLU A 326 -18.36 6.09 -1.06
C GLU A 326 -17.96 4.83 -0.27
N TYR A 327 -18.10 4.93 1.07
CA TYR A 327 -17.82 3.86 2.03
C TYR A 327 -18.48 2.54 1.56
N PRO A 328 -17.73 1.44 1.45
CA PRO A 328 -18.23 0.29 0.68
C PRO A 328 -19.43 -0.42 1.31
N PHE A 329 -19.56 -0.34 2.64
CA PHE A 329 -20.56 -1.07 3.42
C PHE A 329 -21.65 -0.14 3.98
N VAL A 330 -21.95 0.95 3.26
CA VAL A 330 -22.80 2.06 3.72
C VAL A 330 -24.22 1.69 4.13
N ALA A 331 -24.77 0.59 3.60
CA ALA A 331 -26.10 0.10 3.99
C ALA A 331 -26.14 -0.59 5.36
N GLU A 332 -24.98 -0.75 6.01
CA GLU A 332 -24.84 -1.43 7.29
C GLU A 332 -24.34 -0.51 8.39
N LYS A 333 -23.03 -0.54 8.70
CA LYS A 333 -22.40 0.26 9.75
C LYS A 333 -20.89 0.36 9.53
N TYR A 334 -20.24 1.21 10.32
CA TYR A 334 -18.83 1.08 10.67
C TYR A 334 -18.64 1.22 12.18
N GLY A 335 -17.44 0.95 12.68
CA GLY A 335 -17.07 1.27 14.06
C GLY A 335 -15.94 0.40 14.57
N HIS A 336 -15.74 0.41 15.88
CA HIS A 336 -14.59 -0.25 16.50
C HIS A 336 -15.03 -1.19 17.63
N ALA A 337 -14.28 -2.26 17.87
CA ALA A 337 -14.40 -3.05 19.10
C ALA A 337 -13.04 -3.16 19.81
N GLN A 338 -12.99 -2.77 21.09
CA GLN A 338 -11.74 -2.83 21.85
C GLN A 338 -11.35 -4.27 22.20
N PHE A 339 -10.11 -4.64 21.91
CA PHE A 339 -9.57 -5.99 22.15
C PHE A 339 -8.14 -5.95 22.73
N PRO A 340 -7.57 -7.09 23.20
CA PRO A 340 -6.36 -7.07 24.02
C PRO A 340 -5.03 -7.06 23.27
N TRP A 341 -5.06 -7.13 21.95
CA TRP A 341 -3.86 -7.30 21.12
C TRP A 341 -3.31 -5.96 20.68
N GLY A 342 -1.98 -5.83 20.58
CA GLY A 342 -1.35 -4.60 20.12
C GLY A 342 -1.47 -4.44 18.60
N GLY A 343 -2.00 -3.31 18.15
CA GLY A 343 -2.33 -3.06 16.73
C GLY A 343 -3.84 -3.00 16.51
N GLY A 344 -4.27 -3.27 15.29
CA GLY A 344 -5.67 -3.50 14.95
C GLY A 344 -5.89 -4.82 14.20
N MET A 345 -7.09 -4.95 13.64
CA MET A 345 -7.50 -6.00 12.72
C MET A 345 -8.75 -5.48 12.03
N GLU A 346 -8.72 -5.46 10.71
CA GLU A 346 -9.60 -4.68 9.87
C GLU A 346 -10.99 -5.29 9.66
N HIS A 347 -11.45 -6.13 10.58
CA HIS A 347 -12.70 -6.88 10.44
C HIS A 347 -13.84 -6.00 9.87
N GLN A 348 -14.35 -6.39 8.71
CA GLN A 348 -15.36 -5.67 7.94
C GLN A 348 -16.49 -5.08 8.79
N THR A 349 -16.74 -3.77 8.65
CA THR A 349 -17.70 -2.96 9.42
C THR A 349 -17.43 -2.79 10.93
N CYS A 350 -16.41 -3.42 11.50
CA CYS A 350 -16.14 -3.42 12.94
C CYS A 350 -14.67 -3.72 13.28
N SER A 351 -13.77 -2.78 13.01
CA SER A 351 -12.34 -3.01 13.25
C SER A 351 -12.02 -3.25 14.73
N SER A 352 -11.21 -4.26 15.00
CA SER A 352 -10.77 -4.57 16.37
C SER A 352 -9.60 -3.67 16.73
N MET A 353 -9.72 -2.87 17.80
CA MET A 353 -8.73 -1.85 18.16
C MET A 353 -8.07 -2.16 19.49
N TYR A 354 -6.74 -2.08 19.58
CA TYR A 354 -6.06 -2.25 20.87
C TYR A 354 -6.62 -1.29 21.92
N TYR A 355 -7.08 -1.81 23.06
CA TYR A 355 -7.80 -1.00 24.05
C TYR A 355 -6.99 0.15 24.69
N ASN A 356 -5.67 0.19 24.51
CA ASN A 356 -4.79 1.26 25.01
C ASN A 356 -4.23 2.12 23.85
N ASN A 357 -4.78 2.01 22.64
CA ASN A 357 -4.43 2.84 21.51
C ASN A 357 -5.67 3.56 20.95
N TYR A 358 -5.56 4.87 20.86
CA TYR A 358 -6.61 5.80 20.41
C TYR A 358 -6.12 6.73 19.31
N ASP A 359 -4.94 6.42 18.79
CA ASP A 359 -4.24 7.26 17.87
C ASP A 359 -4.89 7.24 16.48
N GLU A 360 -4.87 8.40 15.81
CA GLU A 360 -5.52 8.60 14.51
C GLU A 360 -4.90 7.77 13.39
N TYR A 361 -3.62 7.38 13.51
CA TYR A 361 -2.92 6.55 12.54
C TYR A 361 -3.48 5.13 12.53
N LEU A 362 -3.67 4.52 13.70
CA LEU A 362 -4.30 3.20 13.75
C LEU A 362 -5.74 3.26 13.23
N ILE A 363 -6.50 4.31 13.57
CA ILE A 363 -7.87 4.47 13.06
C ILE A 363 -7.87 4.59 11.52
N ALA A 364 -6.94 5.37 10.96
CA ALA A 364 -6.79 5.52 9.51
C ALA A 364 -6.38 4.23 8.82
N HIS A 365 -5.49 3.46 9.43
CA HIS A 365 -5.04 2.16 8.95
C HIS A 365 -6.22 1.19 8.82
N GLU A 366 -6.92 0.95 9.93
CA GLU A 366 -8.04 0.00 9.99
C GLU A 366 -9.23 0.43 9.15
N LEU A 367 -9.52 1.73 9.09
CA LEU A 367 -10.57 2.27 8.24
C LEU A 367 -10.20 2.17 6.76
N GLY A 368 -8.92 2.40 6.43
CA GLY A 368 -8.43 2.32 5.06
C GLY A 368 -8.63 0.95 4.43
N HIS A 369 -8.48 -0.09 5.24
CA HIS A 369 -8.76 -1.46 4.83
C HIS A 369 -10.19 -1.71 4.34
N GLN A 370 -11.16 -0.91 4.78
CA GLN A 370 -12.54 -1.05 4.33
C GLN A 370 -12.66 -0.90 2.79
N TRP A 371 -11.79 -0.09 2.17
CA TRP A 371 -11.64 -0.01 0.71
C TRP A 371 -10.58 -1.00 0.17
N PHE A 372 -9.41 -1.07 0.82
CA PHE A 372 -8.25 -1.84 0.36
C PHE A 372 -7.87 -2.94 1.38
N GLY A 373 -8.51 -4.09 1.24
CA GLY A 373 -8.44 -5.21 2.18
C GLY A 373 -9.79 -5.94 2.25
N ASP A 374 -10.86 -5.17 2.42
CA ASP A 374 -12.20 -5.70 2.65
C ASP A 374 -13.07 -5.64 1.40
N LEU A 375 -13.26 -4.45 0.81
CA LEU A 375 -13.98 -4.35 -0.45
C LEU A 375 -13.22 -5.08 -1.56
N VAL A 376 -11.95 -4.71 -1.78
CA VAL A 376 -11.03 -5.41 -2.67
C VAL A 376 -9.93 -6.03 -1.81
N THR A 377 -9.88 -7.36 -1.74
CA THR A 377 -8.81 -8.06 -1.01
C THR A 377 -7.70 -8.52 -1.96
N CYS A 378 -6.62 -9.08 -1.43
CA CYS A 378 -5.55 -9.67 -2.23
C CYS A 378 -5.96 -11.07 -2.76
N ALA A 379 -5.59 -11.40 -3.99
CA ALA A 379 -5.90 -12.69 -4.62
C ALA A 379 -5.28 -13.89 -3.87
N ASP A 380 -4.17 -13.64 -3.19
CA ASP A 380 -3.61 -14.44 -2.11
C ASP A 380 -2.63 -13.55 -1.33
N PHE A 381 -2.05 -14.09 -0.26
CA PHE A 381 -1.13 -13.35 0.58
C PHE A 381 0.25 -13.08 -0.07
N SER A 382 0.51 -13.54 -1.29
CA SER A 382 1.66 -13.07 -2.08
C SER A 382 1.51 -11.59 -2.46
N HIS A 383 0.26 -11.13 -2.56
CA HIS A 383 -0.12 -9.77 -2.91
C HIS A 383 -0.50 -8.91 -1.69
N ILE A 384 -0.12 -9.30 -0.47
CA ILE A 384 -0.52 -8.63 0.79
C ILE A 384 -0.19 -7.12 0.83
N TRP A 385 0.81 -6.67 0.07
CA TRP A 385 1.13 -5.25 -0.08
C TRP A 385 -0.06 -4.40 -0.58
N LEU A 386 -0.99 -4.99 -1.34
CA LEU A 386 -2.22 -4.32 -1.78
C LEU A 386 -3.16 -3.96 -0.63
N ASN A 387 -3.09 -4.70 0.48
CA ASN A 387 -3.86 -4.42 1.68
C ASN A 387 -3.02 -3.52 2.61
N GLU A 388 -1.90 -4.05 3.12
CA GLU A 388 -1.11 -3.44 4.19
C GLU A 388 -0.34 -2.19 3.76
N GLY A 389 0.15 -2.17 2.51
CA GLY A 389 0.81 -1.01 1.93
C GLY A 389 -0.14 0.16 1.72
N PHE A 390 -1.37 -0.13 1.28
CA PHE A 390 -2.41 0.88 1.11
C PHE A 390 -2.89 1.43 2.46
N ALA A 391 -3.21 0.57 3.43
CA ALA A 391 -3.60 1.01 4.76
C ALA A 391 -2.51 1.89 5.41
N THR A 392 -1.24 1.50 5.28
CA THR A 392 -0.11 2.31 5.75
C THR A 392 -0.01 3.66 5.04
N TRP A 393 -0.21 3.71 3.72
CA TRP A 393 -0.21 4.97 2.97
C TRP A 393 -1.38 5.89 3.35
N LEU A 394 -2.54 5.32 3.69
CA LEU A 394 -3.73 6.07 4.10
C LEU A 394 -3.56 6.79 5.43
N GLU A 395 -2.65 6.33 6.28
CA GLU A 395 -2.23 7.07 7.47
C GLU A 395 -1.61 8.42 7.07
N ALA A 396 -0.73 8.43 6.07
CA ALA A 396 -0.15 9.67 5.53
C ALA A 396 -1.22 10.51 4.82
N TYR A 397 -2.09 9.90 4.01
CA TYR A 397 -3.17 10.64 3.32
C TYR A 397 -4.10 11.34 4.32
N TRP A 398 -4.44 10.69 5.44
CA TRP A 398 -5.20 11.36 6.51
C TRP A 398 -4.46 12.59 7.05
N LYS A 399 -3.14 12.52 7.21
CA LYS A 399 -2.33 13.68 7.63
C LYS A 399 -2.39 14.82 6.63
N GLU A 400 -2.46 14.53 5.34
CA GLU A 400 -2.66 15.55 4.33
C GLU A 400 -3.99 16.26 4.51
N VAL A 401 -5.07 15.49 4.61
CA VAL A 401 -6.43 16.03 4.73
C VAL A 401 -6.56 16.92 5.96
N ARG A 402 -5.99 16.49 7.08
CA ARG A 402 -6.15 17.19 8.36
C ARG A 402 -5.12 18.29 8.62
N TYR A 403 -3.88 18.10 8.17
CA TYR A 403 -2.74 18.96 8.55
C TYR A 403 -1.90 19.43 7.35
N GLY A 404 -2.31 19.13 6.12
CA GLY A 404 -1.66 19.58 4.89
C GLY A 404 -0.47 18.72 4.43
N ILE A 405 -0.03 18.99 3.21
CA ILE A 405 0.95 18.19 2.46
C ILE A 405 2.32 18.05 3.16
N ALA A 406 2.75 19.03 3.94
CA ALA A 406 4.00 18.92 4.70
C ALA A 406 3.95 17.79 5.75
N SER A 407 2.78 17.60 6.36
CA SER A 407 2.56 16.50 7.32
C SER A 407 2.48 15.14 6.63
N TYR A 408 1.97 15.10 5.40
CA TYR A 408 1.98 13.92 4.54
C TYR A 408 3.41 13.45 4.24
N HIS A 409 4.27 14.36 3.75
CA HIS A 409 5.66 14.03 3.44
C HIS A 409 6.46 13.64 4.69
N ALA A 410 6.21 14.28 5.84
CA ALA A 410 6.82 13.89 7.10
C ALA A 410 6.45 12.44 7.51
N GLU A 411 5.20 12.03 7.28
CA GLU A 411 4.75 10.66 7.56
C GLU A 411 5.35 9.65 6.57
N MET A 412 5.38 9.97 5.28
CA MET A 412 6.03 9.11 4.28
C MET A 412 7.53 8.94 4.54
N ALA A 413 8.22 10.03 4.90
CA ALA A 413 9.63 10.00 5.30
C ALA A 413 9.85 9.13 6.55
N ALA A 414 8.94 9.18 7.52
CA ALA A 414 8.98 8.30 8.69
C ALA A 414 8.76 6.82 8.34
N ALA A 415 8.05 6.52 7.25
CA ALA A 415 7.82 5.18 6.73
C ALA A 415 8.91 4.71 5.73
N ARG A 416 10.02 5.43 5.58
CA ARG A 416 11.08 5.09 4.61
C ARG A 416 11.82 3.81 5.02
N TYR A 417 11.86 2.82 4.12
CA TYR A 417 12.70 1.63 4.27
C TYR A 417 13.70 1.51 3.13
N LEU A 418 14.97 1.72 3.44
CA LEU A 418 16.10 1.66 2.52
C LEU A 418 16.91 0.36 2.73
N GLY A 419 16.22 -0.78 2.70
CA GLY A 419 16.82 -2.12 2.88
C GLY A 419 16.64 -3.05 1.68
N ALA A 420 17.01 -4.32 1.88
CA ALA A 420 16.84 -5.40 0.90
C ALA A 420 15.40 -5.95 0.94
N GLY A 421 15.04 -6.81 -0.02
CA GLY A 421 13.76 -7.52 -0.05
C GLY A 421 12.74 -6.96 -1.04
N THR A 422 11.89 -7.86 -1.52
CA THR A 422 10.73 -7.60 -2.38
C THR A 422 9.48 -7.49 -1.50
N ILE A 423 8.49 -6.71 -1.93
CA ILE A 423 7.18 -6.63 -1.25
C ILE A 423 6.18 -7.68 -1.78
N PHE A 424 6.55 -8.40 -2.85
CA PHE A 424 5.81 -9.57 -3.28
C PHE A 424 6.27 -10.78 -2.48
N VAL A 425 5.34 -11.45 -1.80
CA VAL A 425 5.69 -12.56 -0.91
C VAL A 425 5.74 -13.84 -1.74
N GLU A 426 6.94 -14.33 -2.02
CA GLU A 426 7.16 -15.50 -2.89
C GLU A 426 6.49 -16.79 -2.37
N ASN A 427 6.37 -16.93 -1.04
CA ASN A 427 5.69 -18.05 -0.40
C ASN A 427 4.57 -17.55 0.52
N PRO A 428 3.29 -17.62 0.09
CA PRO A 428 2.13 -17.15 0.87
C PRO A 428 1.78 -18.07 2.05
N ASN A 429 2.65 -19.02 2.41
CA ASN A 429 2.58 -19.82 3.63
C ASN A 429 3.69 -19.45 4.64
N ASP A 430 4.58 -18.52 4.32
CA ASP A 430 5.50 -17.93 5.27
C ASP A 430 4.85 -16.69 5.91
N PHE A 431 4.20 -16.90 7.03
CA PHE A 431 3.47 -15.85 7.74
C PHE A 431 4.38 -14.72 8.27
N SER A 432 5.69 -14.98 8.44
CA SER A 432 6.63 -13.91 8.83
C SER A 432 6.94 -13.02 7.63
N ALA A 433 7.03 -13.61 6.42
CA ALA A 433 7.18 -12.85 5.18
C ALA A 433 5.90 -12.10 4.80
N ILE A 434 4.72 -12.70 5.03
CA ILE A 434 3.41 -12.05 4.77
C ILE A 434 3.30 -10.74 5.57
N PHE A 435 3.61 -10.79 6.86
CA PHE A 435 3.53 -9.63 7.75
C PHE A 435 4.91 -9.10 8.13
N ASP A 436 5.82 -9.01 7.17
CA ASP A 436 7.10 -8.34 7.40
C ASP A 436 6.86 -6.83 7.52
N TYR A 437 7.16 -6.28 8.69
CA TYR A 437 6.93 -4.86 8.99
C TYR A 437 7.64 -3.92 8.00
N TYR A 438 8.86 -4.25 7.58
CA TYR A 438 9.64 -3.37 6.71
C TYR A 438 9.20 -3.46 5.25
N LEU A 439 8.77 -4.65 4.81
CA LEU A 439 8.41 -4.89 3.41
C LEU A 439 6.92 -4.68 3.15
N SER A 440 6.04 -5.36 3.89
CA SER A 440 4.59 -5.37 3.64
C SER A 440 3.89 -4.07 4.06
N TYR A 441 4.51 -3.29 4.96
CA TYR A 441 3.96 -2.01 5.44
C TYR A 441 4.79 -0.84 4.94
N LEU A 442 6.04 -0.72 5.40
CA LEU A 442 6.86 0.47 5.14
C LEU A 442 7.19 0.62 3.66
N LYS A 443 7.97 -0.31 3.06
CA LYS A 443 8.31 -0.24 1.63
C LYS A 443 7.05 -0.29 0.74
N ALA A 444 6.07 -1.12 1.09
CA ALA A 444 4.82 -1.21 0.35
C ALA A 444 4.05 0.11 0.28
N SER A 445 4.01 0.90 1.35
CA SER A 445 3.33 2.21 1.37
C SER A 445 3.95 3.26 0.44
N TRP A 446 5.23 3.08 0.10
CA TRP A 446 5.90 3.95 -0.86
C TRP A 446 5.45 3.69 -2.30
N VAL A 447 4.85 2.53 -2.60
CA VAL A 447 4.32 2.24 -3.95
C VAL A 447 3.15 3.16 -4.32
N PRO A 448 2.04 3.26 -3.57
CA PRO A 448 0.98 4.22 -3.86
C PRO A 448 1.47 5.68 -3.75
N HIS A 449 2.40 5.99 -2.85
CA HIS A 449 3.03 7.32 -2.78
C HIS A 449 3.76 7.71 -4.08
N MET A 450 4.65 6.84 -4.56
CA MET A 450 5.38 7.06 -5.81
C MET A 450 4.44 7.06 -7.02
N LEU A 451 3.45 6.16 -7.07
CA LEU A 451 2.45 6.14 -8.14
C LEU A 451 1.66 7.46 -8.20
N ARG A 452 1.29 8.04 -7.06
CA ARG A 452 0.61 9.35 -7.02
C ARG A 452 1.44 10.42 -7.71
N HIS A 453 2.75 10.46 -7.48
CA HIS A 453 3.65 11.39 -8.17
C HIS A 453 3.82 11.06 -9.66
N VAL A 454 4.03 9.78 -10.00
CA VAL A 454 4.23 9.31 -11.37
C VAL A 454 2.99 9.58 -12.23
N LEU A 455 1.78 9.43 -11.70
CA LEU A 455 0.53 9.62 -12.44
C LEU A 455 0.01 11.06 -12.33
N GLY A 456 0.34 11.77 -11.24
CA GLY A 456 -0.33 12.98 -10.81
C GLY A 456 -1.67 12.68 -10.11
N ASP A 457 -2.09 13.57 -9.21
CA ASP A 457 -3.26 13.38 -8.34
C ASP A 457 -4.54 13.01 -9.11
N GLU A 458 -4.86 13.73 -10.18
CA GLU A 458 -6.12 13.52 -10.93
C GLU A 458 -6.23 12.09 -11.47
N ALA A 459 -5.19 11.60 -12.16
CA ALA A 459 -5.17 10.25 -12.71
C ALA A 459 -5.06 9.20 -11.60
N PHE A 460 -4.29 9.46 -10.55
CA PHE A 460 -4.11 8.52 -9.45
C PHE A 460 -5.41 8.27 -8.67
N PHE A 461 -6.10 9.32 -8.20
CA PHE A 461 -7.36 9.13 -7.47
C PHE A 461 -8.49 8.63 -8.37
N ALA A 462 -8.50 8.98 -9.67
CA ALA A 462 -9.42 8.37 -10.63
C ALA A 462 -9.16 6.87 -10.79
N ALA A 463 -7.89 6.45 -10.87
CA ALA A 463 -7.50 5.04 -10.94
C ALA A 463 -7.93 4.27 -9.69
N LEU A 464 -7.82 4.84 -8.49
CA LEU A 464 -8.27 4.18 -7.26
C LEU A 464 -9.79 3.96 -7.24
N LYS A 465 -10.58 4.94 -7.70
CA LYS A 465 -12.04 4.78 -7.89
C LYS A 465 -12.35 3.70 -8.91
N GLN A 466 -11.64 3.66 -10.03
CA GLN A 466 -11.78 2.62 -11.03
C GLN A 466 -11.40 1.23 -10.49
N TYR A 467 -10.35 1.13 -9.67
CA TYR A 467 -9.89 -0.11 -9.07
C TYR A 467 -10.95 -0.68 -8.12
N ARG A 468 -11.48 0.19 -7.25
CA ARG A 468 -12.66 -0.09 -6.42
C ARG A 468 -13.82 -0.64 -7.24
N ASP A 469 -14.20 0.06 -8.31
CA ASP A 469 -15.39 -0.29 -9.08
C ASP A 469 -15.20 -1.57 -9.91
N THR A 470 -13.98 -1.85 -10.36
CA THR A 470 -13.66 -3.00 -11.21
C THR A 470 -13.51 -4.29 -10.40
N HIS A 471 -12.89 -4.21 -9.22
CA HIS A 471 -12.53 -5.37 -8.40
C HIS A 471 -13.33 -5.47 -7.09
N GLY A 472 -14.26 -4.54 -6.86
CA GLY A 472 -15.08 -4.46 -5.66
C GLY A 472 -15.80 -5.77 -5.36
N PHE A 473 -15.83 -6.11 -4.07
CA PHE A 473 -16.37 -7.36 -3.53
C PHE A 473 -15.65 -8.63 -3.99
N GLY A 474 -14.48 -8.49 -4.61
CA GLY A 474 -13.64 -9.59 -5.05
C GLY A 474 -12.23 -9.50 -4.47
N ALA A 475 -11.30 -10.08 -5.21
CA ALA A 475 -9.88 -10.06 -4.92
C ALA A 475 -9.09 -9.65 -6.17
N ALA A 476 -7.90 -9.08 -5.96
CA ALA A 476 -7.05 -8.58 -7.03
C ALA A 476 -5.59 -9.04 -6.91
N THR A 477 -4.95 -9.23 -8.07
CA THR A 477 -3.51 -9.39 -8.17
C THR A 477 -2.81 -8.05 -8.40
N THR A 478 -1.50 -8.03 -8.22
CA THR A 478 -0.63 -6.91 -8.58
C THR A 478 -0.84 -6.46 -10.04
N GLU A 479 -0.95 -7.41 -10.97
CA GLU A 479 -1.12 -7.15 -12.40
C GLU A 479 -2.47 -6.51 -12.72
N GLN A 480 -3.52 -6.91 -12.00
CA GLN A 480 -4.84 -6.31 -12.17
C GLN A 480 -4.85 -4.86 -11.67
N PHE A 481 -4.21 -4.60 -10.52
CA PHE A 481 -4.02 -3.23 -10.04
C PHE A 481 -3.16 -2.40 -11.01
N GLN A 482 -2.07 -2.96 -11.54
CA GLN A 482 -1.26 -2.34 -12.58
C GLN A 482 -2.11 -1.96 -13.80
N ALA A 483 -2.90 -2.90 -14.32
CA ALA A 483 -3.72 -2.66 -15.50
C ALA A 483 -4.73 -1.53 -15.30
N VAL A 484 -5.29 -1.37 -14.09
CA VAL A 484 -6.16 -0.23 -13.76
C VAL A 484 -5.38 1.08 -13.76
N MET A 485 -4.19 1.11 -13.15
CA MET A 485 -3.34 2.30 -13.11
C MET A 485 -2.90 2.72 -14.53
N GLU A 486 -2.56 1.77 -15.39
CA GLU A 486 -2.21 2.02 -16.80
C GLU A 486 -3.42 2.51 -17.61
N SER A 487 -4.59 1.89 -17.40
CA SER A 487 -5.83 2.26 -18.08
C SER A 487 -6.27 3.69 -17.76
N ALA A 488 -6.23 4.08 -16.48
CA ALA A 488 -6.61 5.41 -16.03
C ALA A 488 -5.62 6.51 -16.43
N SER A 489 -4.33 6.19 -16.47
CA SER A 489 -3.27 7.18 -16.74
C SER A 489 -2.82 7.24 -18.20
N GLY A 490 -3.06 6.18 -18.99
CA GLY A 490 -2.53 6.01 -20.33
C GLY A 490 -1.00 5.80 -20.38
N ARG A 491 -0.35 5.51 -19.24
CA ARG A 491 1.10 5.29 -19.13
C ARG A 491 1.41 3.79 -19.08
N ASP A 492 2.53 3.37 -19.65
CA ASP A 492 3.11 2.03 -19.45
C ASP A 492 3.84 2.02 -18.10
N LEU A 493 3.43 1.14 -17.19
CA LEU A 493 3.95 1.04 -15.83
C LEU A 493 4.70 -0.28 -15.59
N ALA A 494 4.94 -1.10 -16.63
CA ALA A 494 5.58 -2.40 -16.48
C ALA A 494 6.94 -2.33 -15.78
N ALA A 495 7.78 -1.36 -16.16
CA ALA A 495 9.09 -1.16 -15.52
C ALA A 495 8.96 -0.77 -14.04
N PHE A 496 8.00 0.11 -13.71
CA PHE A 496 7.75 0.55 -12.35
C PHE A 496 7.35 -0.63 -11.45
N PHE A 497 6.35 -1.41 -11.88
CA PHE A 497 5.86 -2.56 -11.12
C PHE A 497 6.93 -3.64 -10.96
N GLN A 498 7.68 -3.92 -12.03
CA GLN A 498 8.80 -4.87 -11.96
C GLN A 498 9.87 -4.43 -10.97
N GLN A 499 10.21 -3.15 -10.92
CA GLN A 499 11.28 -2.63 -10.07
C GLN A 499 10.86 -2.50 -8.60
N TRP A 500 9.66 -2.00 -8.33
CA TRP A 500 9.27 -1.62 -6.98
C TRP A 500 8.51 -2.69 -6.22
N ILE A 501 7.89 -3.63 -6.94
CA ILE A 501 7.14 -4.73 -6.32
C ILE A 501 8.01 -5.98 -6.27
N TYR A 502 8.40 -6.48 -7.44
CA TYR A 502 9.16 -7.73 -7.59
C TYR A 502 10.67 -7.55 -7.38
N GLY A 503 11.18 -6.33 -7.58
CA GLY A 503 12.58 -5.99 -7.38
C GLY A 503 12.95 -5.71 -5.92
N GLU A 504 14.25 -5.73 -5.67
CA GLU A 504 14.84 -5.41 -4.38
C GLU A 504 15.55 -4.06 -4.38
N TYR A 505 15.81 -3.53 -3.18
CA TYR A 505 16.54 -2.28 -2.94
C TYR A 505 15.88 -1.03 -3.56
N PHE A 506 16.68 -0.02 -3.86
CA PHE A 506 16.31 1.35 -4.22
C PHE A 506 17.49 2.04 -4.97
N PRO A 507 17.24 3.09 -5.77
CA PRO A 507 18.29 3.84 -6.45
C PRO A 507 19.04 4.77 -5.50
N ARG A 508 20.35 4.92 -5.76
CA ARG A 508 21.20 5.96 -5.15
C ARG A 508 21.63 6.93 -6.23
N TYR A 509 21.19 8.17 -6.14
CA TYR A 509 21.46 9.22 -7.12
C TYR A 509 22.63 10.11 -6.66
N ASP A 510 23.80 9.86 -7.23
CA ASP A 510 24.93 10.78 -7.16
C ASP A 510 24.72 11.90 -8.19
N TYR A 511 24.74 13.15 -7.76
CA TYR A 511 24.53 14.28 -8.68
C TYR A 511 25.56 15.39 -8.52
N SER A 512 25.87 16.03 -9.64
CA SER A 512 26.73 17.20 -9.73
C SER A 512 26.10 18.22 -10.67
N TRP A 513 26.27 19.50 -10.39
CA TRP A 513 25.71 20.54 -11.23
C TRP A 513 26.66 21.74 -11.34
N ARG A 514 26.60 22.43 -12.47
CA ARG A 514 27.17 23.78 -12.64
C ARG A 514 26.18 24.65 -13.39
N HIS A 515 26.48 25.94 -13.50
CA HIS A 515 25.67 26.85 -14.28
C HIS A 515 26.50 27.81 -15.13
N GLU A 516 25.92 28.27 -16.22
CA GLU A 516 26.50 29.25 -17.15
C GLU A 516 25.43 30.24 -17.61
N PRO A 517 25.78 31.49 -17.95
CA PRO A 517 24.84 32.40 -18.58
C PRO A 517 24.31 31.81 -19.90
N ALA A 518 23.00 31.90 -20.14
CA ALA A 518 22.36 31.41 -21.35
C ALA A 518 21.23 32.38 -21.78
N GLY A 519 21.44 33.09 -22.90
CA GLY A 519 20.52 34.12 -23.35
C GLY A 519 20.34 35.23 -22.30
N ALA A 520 19.10 35.51 -21.92
CA ALA A 520 18.77 36.47 -20.85
C ALA A 520 18.74 35.83 -19.43
N GLY A 521 18.98 34.52 -19.33
CA GLY A 521 18.93 33.76 -18.09
C GLY A 521 20.21 32.95 -17.86
N TRP A 522 20.05 31.81 -17.21
CA TRP A 522 21.10 30.89 -16.81
C TRP A 522 20.71 29.46 -17.16
N ARG A 523 21.70 28.68 -17.60
CA ARG A 523 21.55 27.26 -17.86
C ARG A 523 22.26 26.48 -16.76
N VAL A 524 21.51 25.62 -16.07
CA VAL A 524 22.02 24.60 -15.16
C VAL A 524 22.34 23.35 -15.96
N ARG A 525 23.59 22.89 -15.87
CA ARG A 525 24.00 21.58 -16.38
C ARG A 525 24.08 20.63 -15.20
N LEU A 526 23.19 19.64 -15.20
CA LEU A 526 23.02 18.67 -14.12
C LEU A 526 23.41 17.29 -14.62
N ARG A 527 24.26 16.60 -13.87
CA ARG A 527 24.57 15.19 -14.02
C ARG A 527 23.84 14.41 -12.94
N ILE A 528 23.19 13.32 -13.31
CA ILE A 528 22.64 12.34 -12.37
C ILE A 528 23.21 10.96 -12.73
N LYS A 529 23.83 10.29 -11.75
CA LYS A 529 24.36 8.94 -11.86
C LYS A 529 23.68 8.04 -10.83
N GLN A 530 23.16 6.90 -11.28
CA GLN A 530 22.75 5.82 -10.40
C GLN A 530 23.99 5.04 -9.92
N SER A 531 24.28 5.09 -8.62
CA SER A 531 25.51 4.56 -8.02
C SER A 531 25.32 3.27 -7.22
N GLN A 532 24.09 2.80 -7.08
CA GLN A 532 23.81 1.52 -6.44
C GLN A 532 24.45 0.34 -7.22
N THR A 533 24.92 -0.67 -6.50
CA THR A 533 25.56 -1.87 -7.07
C THR A 533 24.81 -3.17 -6.75
N ASN A 534 23.82 -3.08 -5.87
CA ASN A 534 23.00 -4.19 -5.36
C ASN A 534 21.68 -4.37 -6.12
N ALA A 535 21.34 -3.47 -7.03
CA ALA A 535 20.15 -3.54 -7.87
C ALA A 535 20.45 -3.02 -9.28
N GLY A 536 19.54 -3.32 -10.21
CA GLY A 536 19.60 -2.83 -11.57
C GLY A 536 19.32 -1.33 -11.67
N LEU A 537 19.20 -0.87 -12.91
CA LEU A 537 18.76 0.47 -13.24
C LEU A 537 17.29 0.67 -12.83
N PHE A 538 16.99 1.77 -12.15
CA PHE A 538 15.63 2.23 -11.90
C PHE A 538 15.20 3.24 -12.96
N VAL A 539 13.93 3.24 -13.34
CA VAL A 539 13.38 4.23 -14.29
C VAL A 539 12.36 5.06 -13.54
N MET A 540 12.69 6.34 -13.29
CA MET A 540 11.83 7.23 -12.50
C MET A 540 11.83 8.67 -13.02
N PRO A 541 10.68 9.36 -13.00
CA PRO A 541 10.68 10.82 -12.96
C PRO A 541 11.33 11.27 -11.64
N LEU A 542 12.17 12.31 -11.71
CA LEU A 542 12.78 12.95 -10.55
C LEU A 542 12.49 14.45 -10.58
N ASP A 543 12.01 14.95 -9.45
CA ASP A 543 11.93 16.38 -9.21
C ASP A 543 13.33 16.98 -9.02
N VAL A 544 13.55 18.13 -9.64
CA VAL A 544 14.78 18.90 -9.55
C VAL A 544 14.40 20.33 -9.18
N ARG A 545 14.66 20.72 -7.94
CA ARG A 545 14.50 22.13 -7.51
C ARG A 545 15.79 22.89 -7.72
N ILE A 546 15.67 24.04 -8.36
CA ILE A 546 16.75 25.00 -8.60
C ILE A 546 16.42 26.28 -7.85
N ASP A 547 17.15 26.56 -6.78
CA ASP A 547 16.98 27.78 -6.00
C ASP A 547 17.74 28.92 -6.69
N THR A 548 17.10 30.10 -6.80
CA THR A 548 17.71 31.32 -7.36
C THR A 548 17.37 32.52 -6.48
N ALA A 549 18.03 33.65 -6.71
CA ALA A 549 17.66 34.92 -6.07
C ALA A 549 16.22 35.38 -6.38
N GLY A 550 15.64 34.94 -7.50
CA GLY A 550 14.27 35.25 -7.91
C GLY A 550 13.22 34.27 -7.38
N GLY A 551 13.62 33.25 -6.62
CA GLY A 551 12.77 32.17 -6.12
C GLY A 551 13.16 30.79 -6.67
N PRO A 552 12.52 29.71 -6.16
CA PRO A 552 12.76 28.35 -6.59
C PRO A 552 12.05 28.02 -7.92
N TYR A 553 12.67 27.18 -8.73
CA TYR A 553 12.08 26.60 -9.94
C TYR A 553 12.15 25.07 -9.85
N THR A 554 11.05 24.38 -10.13
CA THR A 554 11.00 22.91 -10.10
C THR A 554 10.85 22.37 -11.52
N PHE A 555 11.66 21.36 -11.85
CA PHE A 555 11.62 20.62 -13.10
C PHE A 555 11.42 19.14 -12.80
N VAL A 556 10.79 18.41 -13.71
CA VAL A 556 10.74 16.94 -13.66
C VAL A 556 11.63 16.40 -14.78
N VAL A 557 12.62 15.57 -14.44
CA VAL A 557 13.50 14.92 -15.41
C VAL A 557 13.29 13.41 -15.40
N GLN A 558 13.37 12.76 -16.55
CA GLN A 558 13.28 11.30 -16.65
C GLN A 558 14.67 10.68 -16.45
N ASN A 559 14.87 9.98 -15.34
CA ASN A 559 16.08 9.22 -15.09
C ASN A 559 15.90 7.75 -15.49
N ASP A 560 16.51 7.36 -16.60
CA ASP A 560 16.35 6.05 -17.27
C ASP A 560 17.67 5.48 -17.82
N ALA A 561 18.82 6.00 -17.37
CA ALA A 561 20.13 5.43 -17.68
C ALA A 561 21.09 5.51 -16.48
N PRO A 562 22.15 4.67 -16.44
CA PRO A 562 23.10 4.65 -15.32
C PRO A 562 23.74 6.02 -15.06
N GLU A 563 23.87 6.84 -16.10
CA GLU A 563 24.36 8.20 -16.02
C GLU A 563 23.70 9.06 -17.11
N GLN A 564 23.10 10.19 -16.73
CA GLN A 564 22.42 11.12 -17.64
C GLN A 564 22.76 12.57 -17.33
N TRP A 565 22.63 13.40 -18.36
CA TRP A 565 22.95 14.82 -18.34
C TRP A 565 21.74 15.63 -18.76
N TYR A 566 21.44 16.68 -18.02
CA TYR A 566 20.31 17.58 -18.24
C TYR A 566 20.79 19.02 -18.38
N ALA A 567 20.11 19.78 -19.22
CA ALA A 567 20.28 21.22 -19.34
C ALA A 567 18.94 21.89 -19.01
N LEU A 568 18.89 22.63 -17.90
CA LEU A 568 17.68 23.27 -17.39
C LEU A 568 17.88 24.78 -17.39
N GLU A 569 16.91 25.54 -17.89
CA GLU A 569 17.03 27.00 -18.02
C GLU A 569 16.20 27.72 -16.96
N VAL A 570 16.83 28.65 -16.25
CA VAL A 570 16.23 29.49 -15.21
C VAL A 570 16.54 30.97 -15.48
N PRO A 571 15.66 31.92 -15.14
CA PRO A 571 15.84 33.34 -15.49
C PRO A 571 16.86 34.06 -14.59
N SER A 572 17.31 33.45 -13.50
CA SER A 572 18.22 34.05 -12.51
C SER A 572 19.34 33.09 -12.13
N ALA A 573 20.46 33.63 -11.64
CA ALA A 573 21.61 32.81 -11.28
C ALA A 573 21.23 31.77 -10.22
N PRO A 574 21.46 30.47 -10.48
CA PRO A 574 21.14 29.41 -9.54
C PRO A 574 22.13 29.38 -8.38
N THR A 575 21.62 29.21 -7.17
CA THR A 575 22.38 29.13 -5.91
C THR A 575 22.44 27.73 -5.35
N ALA A 576 21.45 26.89 -5.64
CA ALA A 576 21.42 25.49 -5.24
C ALA A 576 20.61 24.66 -6.24
N VAL A 577 20.93 23.36 -6.30
CA VAL A 577 20.11 22.35 -6.96
C VAL A 577 19.88 21.22 -5.96
N THR A 578 18.63 20.78 -5.81
CA THR A 578 18.23 19.68 -4.94
C THR A 578 17.43 18.68 -5.76
N LEU A 579 17.82 17.40 -5.68
CA LEU A 579 17.06 16.30 -6.25
C LEU A 579 16.02 15.82 -5.25
N ASP A 580 14.82 15.57 -5.75
CA ASP A 580 13.67 15.03 -5.04
C ASP A 580 13.43 15.72 -3.68
N PRO A 581 13.28 17.06 -3.66
CA PRO A 581 13.26 17.84 -2.41
C PRO A 581 12.07 17.52 -1.49
N GLU A 582 11.01 16.92 -2.03
CA GLU A 582 9.80 16.53 -1.29
C GLU A 582 9.72 15.00 -1.10
N ASP A 583 10.81 14.26 -1.31
CA ASP A 583 10.88 12.80 -1.07
C ASP A 583 9.80 11.99 -1.83
N TRP A 584 9.48 12.33 -3.09
CA TRP A 584 8.51 11.58 -3.89
C TRP A 584 9.02 10.20 -4.33
N VAL A 585 10.33 9.97 -4.30
CA VAL A 585 10.96 8.71 -4.73
C VAL A 585 11.68 8.04 -3.56
N LEU A 586 11.43 6.74 -3.39
CA LEU A 586 12.15 5.93 -2.40
C LEU A 586 13.60 5.74 -2.84
N CYS A 587 14.47 6.70 -2.52
CA CYS A 587 15.85 6.72 -2.97
C CYS A 587 16.82 7.27 -1.91
N GLU A 588 18.09 7.33 -2.26
CA GLU A 588 19.03 8.24 -1.63
C GLU A 588 19.56 9.22 -2.67
N THR A 589 19.83 10.47 -2.26
CA THR A 589 20.48 11.46 -3.12
C THR A 589 21.76 11.94 -2.46
N ARG A 590 22.80 12.14 -3.28
CA ARG A 590 24.11 12.60 -2.82
C ARG A 590 24.68 13.65 -3.76
N PHE A 591 24.84 14.87 -3.25
CA PHE A 591 25.53 15.93 -4.00
C PHE A 591 27.05 15.72 -3.93
N LEU A 592 27.71 15.63 -5.10
CA LEU A 592 29.15 15.42 -5.22
C LEU A 592 29.95 16.71 -5.45
N GLY A 593 29.28 17.86 -5.58
CA GLY A 593 29.93 19.15 -5.87
C GLY A 593 29.88 19.55 -7.35
N VAL A 594 30.61 20.61 -7.68
CA VAL A 594 30.61 21.25 -9.01
C VAL A 594 31.67 20.62 -9.94
N SER A 595 32.63 19.89 -9.39
CA SER A 595 33.86 19.40 -10.06
C SER A 595 33.67 18.27 -11.06
N ASP A 596 32.46 17.70 -11.14
CA ASP A 596 32.15 16.53 -11.96
C ASP A 596 31.20 16.82 -13.13
N VAL A 597 30.92 18.10 -13.41
CA VAL A 597 30.22 18.50 -14.63
C VAL A 597 31.28 18.96 -15.63
N PRO A 598 31.51 18.27 -16.77
CA PRO A 598 32.55 18.62 -17.75
C PRO A 598 32.25 19.96 -18.39
N ASP A 599 33.15 20.95 -18.27
CA ASP A 599 33.01 22.29 -18.88
C ASP A 599 32.48 22.19 -20.31
N ALA A 600 31.58 23.10 -20.69
CA ALA A 600 30.72 22.92 -21.85
C ALA A 600 31.54 22.54 -23.08
N GLY A 601 31.32 21.29 -23.48
CA GLY A 601 32.08 20.54 -24.46
C GLY A 601 31.67 19.08 -24.33
N LEU A 602 30.53 18.76 -24.94
CA LEU A 602 29.95 17.44 -25.20
C LEU A 602 30.49 16.23 -24.39
N ALA A 603 29.63 15.60 -23.58
CA ALA A 603 29.79 14.18 -23.32
C ALA A 603 29.47 13.41 -24.62
N LEU A 604 30.43 13.35 -25.55
CA LEU A 604 30.38 12.42 -26.68
C LEU A 604 30.61 11.01 -26.12
N GLY A 605 29.51 10.33 -25.80
CA GLY A 605 29.50 8.88 -25.73
C GLY A 605 29.77 8.34 -27.13
N LEU A 606 30.65 7.36 -27.27
CA LEU A 606 30.86 6.64 -28.52
C LEU A 606 31.16 5.18 -28.19
N GLU A 607 30.21 4.32 -28.50
CA GLU A 607 30.30 2.88 -28.28
C GLU A 607 29.82 2.12 -29.51
N ALA A 608 30.15 0.84 -29.61
CA ALA A 608 29.69 0.00 -30.70
C ALA A 608 29.43 -1.43 -30.22
N ALA A 609 28.28 -1.98 -30.61
CA ALA A 609 27.90 -3.34 -30.28
C ALA A 609 27.18 -4.01 -31.48
N PRO A 610 27.53 -5.27 -31.81
CA PRO A 610 28.65 -6.05 -31.28
C PRO A 610 30.01 -5.48 -31.71
N ASN A 611 31.07 -5.73 -30.93
CA ASN A 611 32.46 -5.40 -31.28
C ASN A 611 33.42 -6.32 -30.48
N PRO A 612 34.06 -7.34 -31.10
CA PRO A 612 34.16 -7.61 -32.54
C PRO A 612 32.83 -7.97 -33.23
N PHE A 613 32.75 -7.84 -34.56
CA PHE A 613 31.50 -8.02 -35.31
C PHE A 613 31.68 -8.69 -36.69
N ASN A 614 30.60 -9.29 -37.21
CA ASN A 614 30.51 -9.89 -38.55
C ASN A 614 29.07 -9.83 -39.14
N PRO A 615 28.83 -9.21 -40.30
CA PRO A 615 29.59 -8.10 -40.88
C PRO A 615 29.13 -6.75 -40.32
N ARG A 616 28.13 -6.70 -39.41
CA ARG A 616 27.48 -5.45 -38.95
C ARG A 616 27.75 -5.10 -37.48
N THR A 617 27.94 -3.83 -37.20
CA THR A 617 27.98 -3.25 -35.84
C THR A 617 27.15 -1.97 -35.78
N THR A 618 26.51 -1.72 -34.65
CA THR A 618 25.79 -0.46 -34.41
C THR A 618 26.64 0.45 -33.56
N VAL A 619 27.03 1.60 -34.12
CA VAL A 619 27.76 2.65 -33.44
C VAL A 619 26.75 3.59 -32.78
N ARG A 620 26.78 3.68 -31.46
CA ARG A 620 25.91 4.56 -30.67
C ARG A 620 26.70 5.78 -30.21
N PHE A 621 26.08 6.94 -30.26
CA PHE A 621 26.67 8.16 -29.74
C PHE A 621 25.66 9.07 -29.07
N THR A 622 26.13 9.86 -28.10
CA THR A 622 25.29 10.80 -27.35
C THR A 622 25.75 12.22 -27.63
N LEU A 623 24.81 13.11 -27.90
CA LEU A 623 25.06 14.54 -28.06
C LEU A 623 24.46 15.30 -26.88
N GLY A 624 25.26 16.19 -26.28
CA GLY A 624 24.79 17.05 -25.20
C GLY A 624 23.91 18.22 -25.67
N GLU A 625 23.91 18.52 -26.97
CA GLU A 625 23.09 19.56 -27.59
C GLU A 625 22.88 19.26 -29.08
N GLU A 626 21.92 19.94 -29.72
CA GLU A 626 21.75 19.84 -31.16
C GLU A 626 22.97 20.41 -31.88
N GLY A 627 23.54 19.65 -32.81
CA GLY A 627 24.76 20.08 -33.49
C GLY A 627 25.07 19.29 -34.76
N GLN A 628 26.01 19.82 -35.54
CA GLN A 628 26.54 19.12 -36.71
C GLN A 628 27.42 17.96 -36.26
N VAL A 629 27.16 16.76 -36.78
CA VAL A 629 27.92 15.56 -36.50
C VAL A 629 28.57 15.02 -37.76
N ALA A 630 29.84 14.62 -37.66
CA ALA A 630 30.53 13.83 -38.65
C ALA A 630 31.03 12.52 -38.00
N LEU A 631 30.40 11.40 -38.38
CA LEU A 631 30.81 10.06 -37.97
C LEU A 631 31.35 9.30 -39.19
N ALA A 632 32.60 8.86 -39.11
CA ALA A 632 33.27 8.18 -40.21
C ALA A 632 34.18 7.05 -39.73
N VAL A 633 34.28 5.98 -40.52
CA VAL A 633 35.13 4.82 -40.23
C VAL A 633 36.42 4.93 -41.03
N HIS A 634 37.54 4.70 -40.37
CA HIS A 634 38.88 4.75 -40.96
C HIS A 634 39.61 3.42 -40.75
N ASP A 635 40.53 3.05 -41.63
CA ASP A 635 41.40 1.90 -41.43
C ASP A 635 42.58 2.22 -40.50
N ALA A 636 43.41 1.22 -40.20
CA ALA A 636 44.58 1.38 -39.34
C ALA A 636 45.65 2.36 -39.88
N ALA A 637 45.65 2.66 -41.17
CA ALA A 637 46.50 3.67 -41.78
C ALA A 637 45.86 5.08 -41.76
N GLY A 638 44.68 5.22 -41.16
CA GLY A 638 43.91 6.46 -41.10
C GLY A 638 43.22 6.81 -42.41
N ARG A 639 43.18 5.90 -43.40
CA ARG A 639 42.45 6.11 -44.64
C ARG A 639 40.97 5.94 -44.39
N LEU A 640 40.17 6.75 -45.06
CA LEU A 640 38.75 6.85 -44.84
C LEU A 640 38.01 5.72 -45.58
N VAL A 641 37.26 4.91 -44.84
CA VAL A 641 36.58 3.69 -45.29
C VAL A 641 35.07 3.92 -45.45
N ALA A 642 34.42 4.34 -44.35
CA ALA A 642 33.00 4.64 -44.12
C ALA A 642 32.69 6.13 -43.90
N VAL A 643 31.57 6.69 -44.38
CA VAL A 643 30.88 7.79 -43.69
C VAL A 643 29.55 7.24 -43.19
N LEU A 644 29.32 7.29 -41.89
CA LEU A 644 28.12 6.77 -41.27
C LEU A 644 27.09 7.89 -41.03
N ALA A 645 27.55 9.08 -40.65
CA ALA A 645 26.69 10.25 -40.47
C ALA A 645 27.44 11.54 -40.82
N GLY A 646 26.72 12.52 -41.36
CA GLY A 646 27.28 13.81 -41.79
C GLY A 646 26.31 14.98 -41.67
N ASP A 647 25.27 14.85 -40.83
CA ASP A 647 24.16 15.79 -40.72
C ASP A 647 24.06 16.43 -39.33
N ARG A 648 23.04 17.27 -39.16
CA ARG A 648 22.68 17.90 -37.90
C ARG A 648 21.77 16.96 -37.10
N PHE A 649 22.13 16.70 -35.85
CA PHE A 649 21.41 15.80 -34.96
C PHE A 649 20.93 16.57 -33.73
N ALA A 650 19.75 16.23 -33.22
CA ALA A 650 19.22 16.76 -31.97
C ALA A 650 20.07 16.31 -30.76
N ALA A 651 19.91 16.98 -29.62
CA ALA A 651 20.47 16.48 -28.35
C ALA A 651 19.88 15.09 -28.03
N GLY A 652 20.66 14.23 -27.36
CA GLY A 652 20.23 12.87 -26.98
C GLY A 652 21.08 11.76 -27.60
N GLN A 653 20.61 10.52 -27.47
CA GLN A 653 21.28 9.33 -28.00
C GLN A 653 20.89 9.05 -29.45
N HIS A 654 21.87 8.65 -30.25
CA HIS A 654 21.74 8.31 -31.66
C HIS A 654 22.46 6.99 -31.95
N ALA A 655 22.00 6.27 -32.98
CA ALA A 655 22.58 5.00 -33.38
C ALA A 655 22.67 4.90 -34.90
N VAL A 656 23.83 4.49 -35.41
CA VAL A 656 24.07 4.30 -36.84
C VAL A 656 24.79 2.99 -37.07
N THR A 657 24.29 2.17 -38.00
CA THR A 657 24.86 0.86 -38.32
C THR A 657 25.92 0.98 -39.40
N TRP A 658 27.06 0.32 -39.19
CA TRP A 658 28.02 0.02 -40.24
C TRP A 658 27.93 -1.46 -40.62
N ASP A 659 27.81 -1.76 -41.90
CA ASP A 659 27.62 -3.10 -42.47
C ASP A 659 28.94 -3.75 -42.94
N GLY A 660 30.08 -3.15 -42.61
CA GLY A 660 31.40 -3.67 -42.96
C GLY A 660 31.74 -3.50 -44.45
N ARG A 661 31.16 -2.50 -45.13
CA ARG A 661 31.50 -2.10 -46.49
C ARG A 661 32.18 -0.73 -46.57
N ASP A 662 32.95 -0.52 -47.63
CA ASP A 662 33.51 0.79 -47.99
C ASP A 662 32.52 1.64 -48.79
N ARG A 663 32.92 2.86 -49.16
CA ARG A 663 32.11 3.82 -49.93
C ARG A 663 31.73 3.34 -51.33
N GLU A 664 32.50 2.43 -51.90
CA GLU A 664 32.24 1.83 -53.20
C GLU A 664 31.35 0.58 -53.09
N GLY A 665 30.84 0.27 -51.88
CA GLY A 665 29.99 -0.88 -51.59
C GLY A 665 30.76 -2.21 -51.50
N ARG A 666 32.09 -2.18 -51.53
CA ARG A 666 32.94 -3.37 -51.45
C ARG A 666 33.10 -3.80 -50.00
N ALA A 667 33.25 -5.10 -49.82
CA ALA A 667 33.52 -5.71 -48.54
C ALA A 667 34.85 -5.21 -47.93
N ALA A 668 34.80 -4.61 -46.74
CA ALA A 668 36.00 -4.31 -45.97
C ALA A 668 36.64 -5.62 -45.45
N ALA A 669 37.97 -5.71 -45.45
CA ALA A 669 38.71 -6.89 -45.00
C ALA A 669 38.63 -7.06 -43.47
N SER A 670 38.84 -8.28 -42.96
CA SER A 670 39.00 -8.52 -41.52
C SER A 670 40.14 -7.66 -40.95
N GLY A 671 39.93 -7.03 -39.80
CA GLY A 671 40.92 -6.15 -39.19
C GLY A 671 40.33 -5.10 -38.26
N THR A 672 41.21 -4.24 -37.74
CA THR A 672 40.86 -3.12 -36.86
C THR A 672 40.58 -1.86 -37.68
N TYR A 673 39.45 -1.24 -37.40
CA TYR A 673 39.00 0.03 -37.94
C TYR A 673 38.76 1.02 -36.80
N PHE A 674 38.62 2.30 -37.12
CA PHE A 674 38.40 3.36 -36.16
C PHE A 674 37.18 4.18 -36.56
N ALA A 675 36.10 4.09 -35.77
CA ALA A 675 34.98 5.02 -35.88
C ALA A 675 35.38 6.33 -35.20
N ARG A 676 35.45 7.40 -35.98
CA ARG A 676 35.74 8.75 -35.52
C ARG A 676 34.49 9.60 -35.60
N LEU A 677 34.04 10.08 -34.44
CA LEU A 677 32.92 10.97 -34.28
C LEU A 677 33.44 12.38 -33.99
N ARG A 678 32.97 13.37 -34.75
CA ARG A 678 33.24 14.79 -34.51
C ARG A 678 31.93 15.53 -34.37
N ALA A 679 31.82 16.34 -33.32
CA ALA A 679 30.70 17.25 -33.12
C ALA A 679 31.26 18.54 -32.50
N GLY A 680 31.10 19.66 -33.22
CA GLY A 680 31.77 20.92 -32.86
C GLY A 680 33.30 20.82 -32.90
N ASP A 681 33.95 21.28 -31.83
CA ASP A 681 35.40 21.21 -31.60
C ASP A 681 35.87 19.85 -31.06
N GLN A 682 34.94 18.96 -30.70
CA GLN A 682 35.25 17.69 -30.07
C GLN A 682 35.37 16.54 -31.05
N THR A 683 36.27 15.61 -30.74
CA THR A 683 36.46 14.37 -31.50
C THR A 683 36.61 13.18 -30.56
N ARG A 684 35.84 12.11 -30.77
CA ARG A 684 36.00 10.81 -30.14
C ARG A 684 36.34 9.76 -31.18
N THR A 685 37.15 8.77 -30.78
CA THR A 685 37.52 7.65 -31.65
C THR A 685 37.34 6.35 -30.90
N LEU A 686 36.70 5.37 -31.54
CA LEU A 686 36.46 4.03 -31.04
C LEU A 686 37.06 3.00 -31.99
N ALA A 687 37.79 2.02 -31.47
CA ALA A 687 38.30 0.90 -32.25
C ALA A 687 37.17 -0.11 -32.52
N LEU A 688 37.05 -0.56 -33.77
CA LEU A 688 36.09 -1.55 -34.24
C LEU A 688 36.85 -2.75 -34.81
N THR A 689 36.49 -3.97 -34.42
CA THR A 689 37.14 -5.19 -34.88
C THR A 689 36.19 -5.97 -35.80
N LEU A 690 36.43 -5.92 -37.11
CA LEU A 690 35.69 -6.71 -38.10
C LEU A 690 36.33 -8.09 -38.25
N VAL A 691 35.56 -9.14 -38.04
CA VAL A 691 35.99 -10.53 -38.20
C VAL A 691 35.10 -11.16 -39.26
N ARG A 692 35.59 -11.34 -40.49
CA ARG A 692 34.85 -12.05 -41.54
C ARG A 692 35.06 -13.55 -41.50
#